data_AF-A0A420EU31-F1
#
_entry.id   AF-A0A420EU31-F1
#
_cell.length_a   1.000
_cell.length_b   1.000
_cell.length_c   1.000
_cell.angle_alpha   90.00
_cell.angle_beta   90.00
_cell.angle_gamma   90.00
#
_symmetry.space_group_name_H-M   'P 1'
#
loop_
_entity.id
_entity.type
_entity.pdbx_description
1 polymer ?
#
loop_
_entity_poly.entity_id
_entity_poly.type
_entity_poly.pdbx_seq_one_letter_code
_entity_poly.pdbx_strand_id
1 'polypeptide(L)'
;MTRQEPRMADQSYDECCPGNACSPNRRQFLTITLGAAAGTVLAGSRAEAAAALGVPEDRLIAVPVDKALPPDWSAELYRRGEPTSYEGADLRWIGMPIGGGAAGQLYLGGDGRLWNWDIFNRPAAGTTDAGYANPRQPSSPIRHGFALRTRSAGRVQTRALDAAGFDQVRFTGQYPLGRVRYRAADAPVEVTLEAFSPFVPLSVADSTLPATVLAYTLRNTSGRTVDATLLGYVENPVCLDTRTQRGVTLRSSAFGGRSLRGIAFSAAEQTETADRPDIVFEDWERDTYEGWTVEGTAFGAGPVPVSEIPDYMKRSGPLNATGQRLVTSHDFRGAGGDIGRADAPTGRLTSRPFTITRRSVRLSLGGGNHPGQTCVNVVVDGAVVATATGRDTEVMHTVFLDVAAHEGKSAVIEIVDDHTGAWGHVNCDRIVFTDVAPRPEIVFEDWERDTYEGWTVEGTAFGAGPVPVSEIPDYMKRFGDLGASGQRFVTSHDFRGAGGDAGRADAATGKLTSRPFTVARRYVNVAVGGGSHRGTTCVNLLVDGVLVASVAGRDAEPVSVATMNVFAYQGRTAVIEIVDADTGGWGHVNVDRIVFSDVPTDTRPLEQVPDHGTLALAALDGRAVARPSVARWDGPDEVFAAEDGPTEVDGSLAGQAGSVAVPVRLAPGQSRTVRFVLGWHFPVPDRVSLGFLRGSDTLRRQYGGRFADARAVVEHVAGDLDRLEADTRAWVKTWYTDATLPHWFLERTLAPASTLATNTCYLFDDGRFYGWEGVYCCPGTCEHVWNYAQSIARLFPQLERDTRSRVDLGIGFHPDTGQIGNRAEADMAWATDGQCGTILRCYREHLTAPDDTYLRANWSRLRRALEWVMDHDAGPNGTLDGAQPNTLDTVWYGEIAWITGMYVAALRAGAEMADEMGQSEFADRCRALAESGSRYLSTELYNGEYFIQKVDPAHADVINSNRGCHIDQLFGQSLAGQLGLPRVVPAEQAVSALESLYRYNFTPDHAAYREGSAIAGGRWFAMDHEYGMLMTTWPHGGGDTAAGNPASWAAMYFNEVWTGQEYQVAAHMLQEGLVEPGLTLTRAVHERYAAGRRNPYNEIECGDHYARAMASHGVYLAACGFEYHGPRGHIGFAPRISPDRFAAAFTAAEGWGLYRQERHGGHLAATLDVRYGRLRVASVALASARRPRNVTVRLGNRTRPVRDWSYRDGRILVTLAAEVVVGRGEALRVTVNG
;
A
#
# COMPACT_ATOMS: atom_id res chain seq x y z
N MET A 1 -68.04 33.88 -3.54
CA MET A 1 -68.65 35.06 -4.20
C MET A 1 -67.63 36.17 -4.18
N THR A 2 -67.27 36.68 -5.36
CA THR A 2 -66.96 38.09 -5.70
C THR A 2 -66.33 38.99 -4.64
N ARG A 3 -65.33 39.84 -4.90
CA ARG A 3 -64.67 40.34 -6.11
C ARG A 3 -63.66 41.40 -5.63
N GLN A 4 -62.64 41.63 -6.45
CA GLN A 4 -62.03 42.94 -6.78
C GLN A 4 -61.26 43.73 -5.69
N GLU A 5 -59.95 43.83 -5.92
CA GLU A 5 -59.12 45.06 -6.10
C GLU A 5 -59.77 46.43 -5.80
N PRO A 6 -59.00 47.44 -5.29
CA PRO A 6 -57.99 48.15 -6.11
C PRO A 6 -56.77 48.78 -5.39
N ARG A 7 -55.95 49.46 -6.22
CA ARG A 7 -54.57 50.00 -6.07
C ARG A 7 -54.38 51.29 -5.23
N MET A 8 -53.10 51.46 -4.84
CA MET A 8 -52.18 52.62 -5.02
C MET A 8 -51.76 53.48 -3.80
N ALA A 9 -50.43 53.45 -3.56
CA ALA A 9 -49.45 54.46 -3.08
C ALA A 9 -49.76 55.26 -1.78
N ASP A 10 -48.90 55.36 -0.76
CA ASP A 10 -47.54 55.93 -0.70
C ASP A 10 -47.04 55.83 0.78
N GLN A 11 -45.77 56.19 1.01
CA GLN A 11 -44.89 55.99 2.17
C GLN A 11 -45.37 56.35 3.60
N SER A 12 -44.93 55.56 4.61
CA SER A 12 -44.10 55.99 5.76
C SER A 12 -44.01 54.91 6.88
N TYR A 13 -43.12 55.20 7.85
CA TYR A 13 -42.40 54.37 8.81
C TYR A 13 -43.19 53.64 9.93
N ASP A 14 -42.49 52.63 10.46
CA ASP A 14 -42.46 52.10 11.83
C ASP A 14 -43.44 51.04 12.35
N GLU A 15 -42.77 50.06 12.99
CA GLU A 15 -43.13 49.25 14.15
C GLU A 15 -43.83 47.87 14.03
N CYS A 16 -43.12 46.92 14.66
CA CYS A 16 -43.58 45.71 15.35
C CYS A 16 -43.85 44.41 14.54
N CYS A 17 -42.83 43.56 14.52
CA CYS A 17 -42.95 42.09 14.61
C CYS A 17 -43.96 41.67 15.70
N PRO A 18 -44.67 40.51 15.63
CA PRO A 18 -44.01 39.20 15.48
C PRO A 18 -44.81 38.08 14.75
N GLY A 19 -44.10 37.07 14.24
CA GLY A 19 -44.73 35.81 13.80
C GLY A 19 -43.73 34.79 13.27
N ASN A 20 -43.56 33.70 14.00
CA ASN A 20 -42.58 32.64 13.80
C ASN A 20 -42.77 31.78 12.53
N ALA A 21 -41.61 31.38 11.98
CA ALA A 21 -41.20 30.05 11.48
C ALA A 21 -42.07 29.28 10.47
N CYS A 22 -41.42 28.83 9.37
CA CYS A 22 -41.04 27.40 9.18
C CYS A 22 -40.41 27.15 7.80
N SER A 23 -39.26 26.44 7.79
CA SER A 23 -38.72 25.49 6.78
C SER A 23 -38.70 25.87 5.28
N PRO A 24 -37.59 25.69 4.55
CA PRO A 24 -37.64 25.74 3.08
C PRO A 24 -38.44 24.53 2.58
N ASN A 25 -39.64 24.81 2.06
CA ASN A 25 -40.52 23.83 1.44
C ASN A 25 -40.00 23.51 0.01
N ARG A 26 -40.26 22.28 -0.44
CA ARG A 26 -39.92 21.67 -1.75
C ARG A 26 -40.23 22.53 -2.99
N ARG A 27 -41.01 23.61 -2.84
CA ARG A 27 -41.34 24.59 -3.89
C ARG A 27 -40.28 25.66 -4.14
N GLN A 28 -39.38 25.98 -3.20
CA GLN A 28 -38.28 26.92 -3.48
C GLN A 28 -37.17 26.29 -4.35
N PHE A 29 -36.98 24.97 -4.32
CA PHE A 29 -36.08 24.27 -5.24
C PHE A 29 -36.58 24.34 -6.70
N LEU A 30 -37.91 24.24 -6.90
CA LEU A 30 -38.55 24.44 -8.21
C LEU A 30 -38.65 25.93 -8.62
N THR A 31 -38.48 26.87 -7.69
CA THR A 31 -38.50 28.30 -8.01
C THR A 31 -37.09 28.85 -8.25
N ILE A 32 -36.04 28.27 -7.67
CA ILE A 32 -34.63 28.60 -7.99
C ILE A 32 -34.24 28.06 -9.38
N THR A 33 -34.86 26.99 -9.85
CA THR A 33 -34.73 26.53 -11.26
C THR A 33 -35.42 27.43 -12.29
N LEU A 34 -36.30 28.36 -11.86
CA LEU A 34 -37.01 29.29 -12.75
C LEU A 34 -36.69 30.78 -12.50
N GLY A 35 -36.06 31.12 -11.37
CA GLY A 35 -35.82 32.50 -10.92
C GLY A 35 -34.41 33.05 -11.14
N ALA A 36 -33.45 32.22 -11.58
CA ALA A 36 -32.10 32.64 -12.00
C ALA A 36 -31.96 32.73 -13.53
N ALA A 37 -33.06 32.88 -14.27
CA ALA A 37 -33.08 33.04 -15.72
C ALA A 37 -33.14 34.51 -16.18
N ALA A 38 -32.70 35.46 -15.34
CA ALA A 38 -32.65 36.89 -15.68
C ALA A 38 -31.24 37.51 -15.52
N GLY A 39 -30.19 36.69 -15.59
CA GLY A 39 -28.92 37.08 -16.19
C GLY A 39 -28.88 36.44 -17.57
N THR A 40 -28.79 37.23 -18.63
CA THR A 40 -28.77 36.77 -20.02
C THR A 40 -27.59 35.83 -20.30
N VAL A 41 -27.78 34.54 -20.03
CA VAL A 41 -27.05 33.46 -20.69
C VAL A 41 -27.81 33.16 -21.98
N LEU A 42 -27.18 33.43 -23.11
CA LEU A 42 -27.64 32.98 -24.42
C LEU A 42 -27.81 31.46 -24.36
N ALA A 43 -29.05 30.99 -24.22
CA ALA A 43 -29.41 29.61 -24.55
C ALA A 43 -29.38 29.46 -26.08
N GLY A 44 -28.17 29.50 -26.65
CA GLY A 44 -27.95 29.12 -28.03
C GLY A 44 -28.01 27.59 -28.17
N SER A 45 -28.53 27.12 -29.29
CA SER A 45 -28.36 25.73 -29.73
C SER A 45 -26.87 25.32 -29.76
N ARG A 46 -26.56 24.01 -29.71
CA ARG A 46 -25.19 23.48 -29.84
C ARG A 46 -24.48 24.06 -31.08
N ALA A 47 -25.21 24.27 -32.17
CA ALA A 47 -24.77 24.96 -33.38
C ALA A 47 -24.38 26.44 -33.17
N GLU A 48 -25.13 27.20 -32.37
CA GLU A 48 -24.84 28.62 -32.08
C GLU A 48 -23.63 28.76 -31.15
N ALA A 49 -23.47 27.87 -30.17
CA ALA A 49 -22.28 27.81 -29.32
C ALA A 49 -21.03 27.43 -30.13
N ALA A 50 -21.14 26.43 -31.01
CA ALA A 50 -20.08 26.00 -31.92
C ALA A 50 -19.64 27.16 -32.85
N ALA A 51 -20.60 27.87 -33.45
CA ALA A 51 -20.35 29.01 -34.31
C ALA A 51 -19.69 30.20 -33.58
N ALA A 52 -20.11 30.49 -32.34
CA ALA A 52 -19.51 31.57 -31.54
C ALA A 52 -18.06 31.27 -31.12
N LEU A 53 -17.72 29.99 -30.95
CA LEU A 53 -16.40 29.53 -30.52
C LEU A 53 -15.47 29.17 -31.69
N GLY A 54 -15.97 29.20 -32.93
CA GLY A 54 -15.20 28.84 -34.12
C GLY A 54 -14.82 27.36 -34.20
N VAL A 55 -15.60 26.48 -33.56
CA VAL A 55 -15.38 25.02 -33.52
C VAL A 55 -16.54 24.29 -34.19
N PRO A 56 -16.30 23.15 -34.87
CA PRO A 56 -17.37 22.30 -35.42
C PRO A 56 -18.34 21.80 -34.33
N GLU A 57 -19.64 21.72 -34.64
CA GLU A 57 -20.71 21.34 -33.69
C GLU A 57 -20.54 19.91 -33.13
N ASP A 58 -20.05 18.99 -33.95
CA ASP A 58 -19.74 17.61 -33.58
C ASP A 58 -18.64 17.51 -32.52
N ARG A 59 -17.80 18.55 -32.36
CA ARG A 59 -16.74 18.62 -31.33
C ARG A 59 -17.22 19.09 -29.94
N LEU A 60 -18.48 19.49 -29.78
CA LEU A 60 -19.08 19.85 -28.49
C LEU A 60 -19.82 18.66 -27.85
N ILE A 61 -19.10 17.64 -27.37
CA ILE A 61 -19.73 16.51 -26.66
C ILE A 61 -20.07 16.93 -25.23
N ALA A 62 -21.36 16.90 -24.90
CA ALA A 62 -21.85 17.30 -23.59
C ALA A 62 -22.26 16.08 -22.76
N VAL A 63 -21.78 16.02 -21.52
CA VAL A 63 -22.39 15.19 -20.50
C VAL A 63 -23.84 15.68 -20.27
N PRO A 64 -24.84 14.78 -20.22
CA PRO A 64 -26.22 15.17 -19.99
C PRO A 64 -26.41 15.98 -18.70
N VAL A 65 -27.24 17.02 -18.76
CA VAL A 65 -27.61 17.83 -17.58
C VAL A 65 -28.49 17.02 -16.64
N ASP A 66 -29.46 16.28 -17.19
CA ASP A 66 -30.20 15.28 -16.43
C ASP A 66 -29.30 14.07 -16.19
N LYS A 67 -28.97 13.85 -14.92
CA LYS A 67 -28.08 12.76 -14.50
C LYS A 67 -28.79 11.42 -14.47
N ALA A 68 -30.11 11.37 -14.70
CA ALA A 68 -30.93 10.17 -14.63
C ALA A 68 -30.82 9.44 -13.27
N LEU A 69 -30.60 10.20 -12.19
CA LEU A 69 -30.52 9.67 -10.83
C LEU A 69 -31.83 8.95 -10.49
N PRO A 70 -31.79 7.73 -9.90
CA PRO A 70 -32.99 7.06 -9.43
C PRO A 70 -33.78 7.96 -8.46
N PRO A 71 -35.12 8.03 -8.56
CA PRO A 71 -35.94 8.96 -7.76
C PRO A 71 -35.79 8.82 -6.24
N ASP A 72 -35.45 7.61 -5.77
CA ASP A 72 -35.30 7.32 -4.34
C ASP A 72 -33.91 7.70 -3.79
N TRP A 73 -32.94 8.04 -4.66
CA TRP A 73 -31.54 8.19 -4.28
C TRP A 73 -31.32 9.39 -3.35
N SER A 74 -31.84 10.58 -3.70
CA SER A 74 -31.69 11.78 -2.87
C SER A 74 -32.28 11.61 -1.46
N ALA A 75 -33.36 10.83 -1.31
CA ALA A 75 -33.93 10.55 0.00
C ALA A 75 -33.10 9.56 0.82
N GLU A 76 -32.31 8.69 0.17
CA GLU A 76 -31.42 7.73 0.83
C GLU A 76 -30.13 8.34 1.34
N LEU A 77 -29.62 9.37 0.65
CA LEU A 77 -28.37 10.03 1.02
C LEU A 77 -28.35 10.50 2.48
N TYR A 78 -29.48 10.99 2.99
CA TYR A 78 -29.59 11.55 4.35
C TYR A 78 -30.15 10.56 5.38
N ARG A 79 -30.70 9.43 4.95
CA ARG A 79 -31.26 8.44 5.88
C ARG A 79 -30.12 7.84 6.71
N ARG A 80 -30.29 7.84 8.03
CA ARG A 80 -29.33 7.21 8.94
C ARG A 80 -29.01 5.76 8.55
N GLY A 81 -30.03 5.01 8.14
CA GLY A 81 -29.89 3.62 7.71
C GLY A 81 -29.44 2.69 8.84
N GLU A 82 -29.04 1.48 8.45
CA GLU A 82 -28.47 0.45 9.31
C GLU A 82 -27.10 0.05 8.76
N PRO A 83 -26.23 -0.61 9.55
CA PRO A 83 -24.98 -1.17 9.04
C PRO A 83 -25.21 -2.06 7.82
N THR A 84 -24.40 -1.91 6.78
CA THR A 84 -24.57 -2.69 5.55
C THR A 84 -24.26 -4.17 5.81
N SER A 85 -25.18 -5.05 5.41
CA SER A 85 -25.03 -6.50 5.54
C SER A 85 -25.14 -7.21 4.20
N TYR A 86 -24.28 -8.20 3.98
CA TYR A 86 -24.19 -8.96 2.74
C TYR A 86 -24.46 -10.44 2.99
N GLU A 87 -25.09 -11.11 2.02
CA GLU A 87 -25.45 -12.54 2.05
C GLU A 87 -25.34 -13.14 0.64
N GLY A 88 -25.31 -14.47 0.54
CA GLY A 88 -25.37 -15.17 -0.75
C GLY A 88 -24.21 -14.78 -1.69
N ALA A 89 -24.54 -14.40 -2.92
CA ALA A 89 -23.55 -14.07 -3.95
C ALA A 89 -22.68 -12.85 -3.60
N ASP A 90 -23.18 -11.92 -2.78
CA ASP A 90 -22.44 -10.72 -2.37
C ASP A 90 -21.23 -11.03 -1.50
N LEU A 91 -21.15 -12.24 -0.93
CA LEU A 91 -20.01 -12.65 -0.09
C LEU A 91 -18.74 -12.94 -0.90
N ARG A 92 -18.88 -13.15 -2.21
CA ARG A 92 -17.83 -13.72 -3.09
C ARG A 92 -16.54 -12.90 -3.09
N TRP A 93 -16.63 -11.57 -3.08
CA TRP A 93 -15.48 -10.69 -3.29
C TRP A 93 -15.01 -9.96 -2.04
N ILE A 94 -15.74 -10.10 -0.94
CA ILE A 94 -15.44 -9.39 0.30
C ILE A 94 -14.07 -9.83 0.79
N GLY A 95 -13.16 -8.87 0.94
CA GLY A 95 -11.85 -9.05 1.53
C GLY A 95 -11.53 -7.86 2.40
N MET A 96 -12.00 -7.88 3.65
CA MET A 96 -11.72 -6.79 4.59
C MET A 96 -10.34 -7.00 5.22
N PRO A 97 -9.38 -6.06 5.10
CA PRO A 97 -8.12 -6.15 5.81
C PRO A 97 -8.34 -6.25 7.32
N ILE A 98 -7.77 -7.30 7.94
CA ILE A 98 -7.86 -7.61 9.37
C ILE A 98 -6.47 -7.88 9.96
N GLY A 99 -5.43 -7.31 9.34
CA GLY A 99 -4.08 -7.26 9.88
C GLY A 99 -3.81 -5.94 10.61
N GLY A 100 -2.74 -5.92 11.42
CA GLY A 100 -2.25 -4.67 12.00
C GLY A 100 -1.71 -3.74 10.91
N GLY A 101 -1.78 -2.44 11.15
CA GLY A 101 -1.20 -1.44 10.26
C GLY A 101 0.28 -1.72 9.98
N ALA A 102 0.66 -1.68 8.70
CA ALA A 102 2.02 -1.91 8.20
C ALA A 102 2.65 -3.27 8.60
N ALA A 103 1.84 -4.22 9.08
CA ALA A 103 2.28 -5.51 9.58
C ALA A 103 2.16 -6.65 8.54
N GLY A 104 1.74 -6.33 7.31
CA GLY A 104 1.38 -7.29 6.27
C GLY A 104 -0.14 -7.42 6.12
N GLN A 105 -0.57 -8.02 5.03
CA GLN A 105 -1.97 -8.02 4.58
C GLN A 105 -2.62 -9.39 4.78
N LEU A 106 -3.81 -9.39 5.39
CA LEU A 106 -4.64 -10.58 5.58
C LEU A 106 -6.11 -10.16 5.51
N TYR A 107 -6.90 -10.84 4.67
CA TYR A 107 -8.33 -10.54 4.52
C TYR A 107 -9.22 -11.48 5.32
N LEU A 108 -10.31 -10.91 5.83
CA LEU A 108 -11.52 -11.64 6.20
C LEU A 108 -12.44 -11.72 4.98
N GLY A 109 -12.75 -12.94 4.55
CA GLY A 109 -13.73 -13.25 3.52
C GLY A 109 -15.17 -12.95 3.95
N GLY A 110 -16.08 -12.77 3.00
CA GLY A 110 -17.51 -12.59 3.28
C GLY A 110 -18.13 -13.80 4.01
N ASP A 111 -17.59 -15.00 3.77
CA ASP A 111 -17.94 -16.23 4.49
C ASP A 111 -17.13 -16.45 5.78
N GLY A 112 -16.19 -15.55 6.09
CA GLY A 112 -15.30 -15.59 7.25
C GLY A 112 -14.06 -16.47 7.11
N ARG A 113 -13.79 -17.06 5.93
CA ARG A 113 -12.47 -17.65 5.65
C ARG A 113 -11.41 -16.56 5.52
N LEU A 114 -10.17 -16.87 5.87
CA LEU A 114 -9.06 -15.94 5.70
C LEU A 114 -8.45 -16.09 4.31
N TRP A 115 -8.20 -15.00 3.61
CA TRP A 115 -7.65 -15.07 2.25
C TRP A 115 -6.70 -13.91 1.96
N ASN A 116 -6.05 -13.95 0.80
CA ASN A 116 -5.04 -12.98 0.40
C ASN A 116 -3.94 -12.81 1.47
N TRP A 117 -3.29 -13.91 1.81
CA TRP A 117 -2.22 -13.97 2.80
C TRP A 117 -0.95 -13.38 2.22
N ASP A 118 -0.73 -12.11 2.51
CA ASP A 118 0.46 -11.38 2.09
C ASP A 118 1.17 -10.79 3.32
N ILE A 119 1.49 -11.73 4.21
CA ILE A 119 2.30 -11.53 5.43
C ILE A 119 3.70 -12.13 5.27
N PHE A 120 3.96 -12.82 4.15
CA PHE A 120 5.23 -13.50 3.85
C PHE A 120 6.20 -12.62 3.05
N ASN A 121 5.89 -11.32 2.95
CA ASN A 121 6.66 -10.30 2.25
C ASN A 121 6.99 -10.70 0.80
N ARG A 122 5.97 -11.10 0.04
CA ARG A 122 6.15 -11.47 -1.37
C ARG A 122 5.37 -10.55 -2.29
N PRO A 123 6.07 -9.79 -3.15
CA PRO A 123 5.42 -9.00 -4.16
C PRO A 123 4.54 -9.90 -5.04
N ALA A 124 3.23 -9.67 -5.00
CA ALA A 124 2.31 -10.11 -6.03
C ALA A 124 2.13 -8.98 -7.05
N ALA A 125 1.88 -9.30 -8.31
CA ALA A 125 1.50 -8.28 -9.28
C ALA A 125 0.25 -7.54 -8.80
N GLY A 126 0.31 -6.21 -8.77
CA GLY A 126 -0.84 -5.36 -8.46
C GLY A 126 -1.92 -5.48 -9.54
N THR A 127 -3.17 -5.23 -9.18
CA THR A 127 -4.25 -5.19 -10.18
C THR A 127 -4.29 -3.85 -10.90
N THR A 128 -4.74 -3.85 -12.15
CA THR A 128 -5.07 -2.63 -12.91
C THR A 128 -6.58 -2.51 -13.11
N ASP A 129 -7.02 -1.68 -14.05
CA ASP A 129 -8.40 -1.65 -14.53
C ASP A 129 -8.98 -3.01 -14.93
N ALA A 130 -8.16 -3.95 -15.40
CA ALA A 130 -8.57 -5.33 -15.63
C ALA A 130 -9.09 -5.99 -14.35
N GLY A 131 -8.46 -5.73 -13.19
CA GLY A 131 -8.91 -6.19 -11.88
C GLY A 131 -10.10 -5.40 -11.33
N TYR A 132 -10.29 -4.15 -11.76
CA TYR A 132 -11.53 -3.41 -11.51
C TYR A 132 -12.71 -4.05 -12.25
N ALA A 133 -12.55 -4.40 -13.53
CA ALA A 133 -13.60 -5.09 -14.30
C ALA A 133 -13.80 -6.55 -13.84
N ASN A 134 -12.72 -7.24 -13.45
CA ASN A 134 -12.70 -8.64 -13.06
C ASN A 134 -12.05 -8.83 -11.67
N PRO A 135 -12.81 -8.64 -10.58
CA PRO A 135 -12.27 -8.73 -9.23
C PRO A 135 -11.64 -10.09 -8.93
N ARG A 136 -10.58 -10.07 -8.12
CA ARG A 136 -9.85 -11.27 -7.70
C ARG A 136 -10.72 -12.18 -6.82
N GLN A 137 -10.71 -13.49 -7.11
CA GLN A 137 -11.40 -14.49 -6.29
C GLN A 137 -10.67 -14.73 -4.98
N PRO A 138 -11.40 -15.07 -3.90
CA PRO A 138 -10.81 -15.56 -2.68
C PRO A 138 -9.89 -16.75 -2.91
N SER A 139 -8.62 -16.59 -2.55
CA SER A 139 -7.61 -17.66 -2.56
C SER A 139 -6.69 -17.56 -1.36
N SER A 140 -6.18 -18.72 -0.92
CA SER A 140 -5.23 -18.83 0.17
C SER A 140 -4.08 -19.74 -0.26
N PRO A 141 -2.83 -19.37 0.03
CA PRO A 141 -1.66 -20.17 -0.32
C PRO A 141 -1.44 -21.33 0.67
N ILE A 142 -2.25 -21.42 1.74
CA ILE A 142 -2.14 -22.45 2.78
C ILE A 142 -3.52 -22.99 3.18
N ARG A 143 -3.57 -24.24 3.62
CA ARG A 143 -4.79 -24.80 4.21
C ARG A 143 -4.99 -24.30 5.63
N HIS A 144 -6.17 -23.79 5.92
CA HIS A 144 -6.54 -23.32 7.24
C HIS A 144 -8.07 -23.30 7.37
N GLY A 145 -8.57 -23.13 8.59
CA GLY A 145 -10.00 -22.93 8.80
C GLY A 145 -10.43 -23.07 10.24
N PHE A 146 -11.72 -22.84 10.45
CA PHE A 146 -12.39 -23.09 11.72
C PHE A 146 -13.59 -23.99 11.51
N ALA A 147 -13.88 -24.84 12.49
CA ALA A 147 -14.99 -25.78 12.43
C ALA A 147 -15.63 -26.01 13.78
N LEU A 148 -16.92 -26.33 13.77
CA LEU A 148 -17.70 -26.67 14.95
C LEU A 148 -18.14 -28.12 14.88
N ARG A 149 -17.74 -28.93 15.87
CA ARG A 149 -18.30 -30.26 16.10
C ARG A 149 -19.31 -30.19 17.24
N THR A 150 -20.55 -30.57 16.99
CA THR A 150 -21.61 -30.62 18.00
C THR A 150 -22.05 -32.05 18.26
N ARG A 151 -22.42 -32.34 19.51
CA ARG A 151 -23.08 -33.57 19.93
C ARG A 151 -24.37 -33.19 20.65
N SER A 152 -25.50 -33.59 20.09
CA SER A 152 -26.83 -33.36 20.67
C SER A 152 -27.75 -34.52 20.31
N ALA A 153 -28.51 -35.02 21.29
CA ALA A 153 -29.44 -36.15 21.12
C ALA A 153 -28.83 -37.39 20.42
N GLY A 154 -27.58 -37.72 20.74
CA GLY A 154 -26.86 -38.87 20.15
C GLY A 154 -26.31 -38.63 18.74
N ARG A 155 -26.66 -37.51 18.08
CA ARG A 155 -26.11 -37.13 16.77
C ARG A 155 -24.83 -36.33 16.94
N VAL A 156 -23.80 -36.66 16.15
CA VAL A 156 -22.57 -35.87 16.01
C VAL A 156 -22.61 -35.20 14.63
N GLN A 157 -22.33 -33.89 14.57
CA GLN A 157 -22.25 -33.14 13.33
C GLN A 157 -21.01 -32.25 13.37
N THR A 158 -20.23 -32.26 12.29
CA THR A 158 -19.11 -31.35 12.05
C THR A 158 -19.51 -30.38 10.95
N ARG A 159 -19.24 -29.09 11.13
CA ARG A 159 -19.46 -28.05 10.12
C ARG A 159 -18.25 -27.13 10.07
N ALA A 160 -17.74 -26.85 8.87
CA ALA A 160 -16.83 -25.73 8.67
C ALA A 160 -17.56 -24.40 9.00
N LEU A 161 -16.85 -23.41 9.53
CA LEU A 161 -17.40 -22.08 9.79
C LEU A 161 -17.23 -21.20 8.54
N ASP A 162 -17.96 -21.55 7.49
CA ASP A 162 -18.00 -20.88 6.20
C ASP A 162 -19.32 -21.19 5.46
N ALA A 163 -19.42 -20.76 4.21
CA ALA A 163 -20.60 -21.01 3.36
C ALA A 163 -20.75 -22.47 2.89
N ALA A 164 -19.73 -23.33 3.07
CA ALA A 164 -19.85 -24.77 2.81
C ALA A 164 -20.47 -25.50 4.01
N GLY A 165 -20.19 -25.04 5.23
CA GLY A 165 -20.74 -25.61 6.45
C GLY A 165 -22.09 -25.04 6.90
N PHE A 166 -22.48 -23.85 6.45
CA PHE A 166 -23.73 -23.17 6.83
C PHE A 166 -24.41 -22.53 5.62
N ASP A 167 -25.74 -22.68 5.51
CA ASP A 167 -26.53 -22.19 4.37
C ASP A 167 -27.00 -20.73 4.53
N GLN A 168 -26.98 -20.21 5.75
CA GLN A 168 -27.29 -18.82 6.07
C GLN A 168 -26.06 -18.14 6.67
N VAL A 169 -25.24 -17.56 5.79
CA VAL A 169 -24.07 -16.76 6.16
C VAL A 169 -24.33 -15.30 5.87
N ARG A 170 -24.08 -14.45 6.88
CA ARG A 170 -24.21 -12.99 6.77
C ARG A 170 -22.94 -12.31 7.20
N PHE A 171 -22.40 -11.45 6.34
CA PHE A 171 -21.31 -10.53 6.67
C PHE A 171 -21.86 -9.16 7.04
N THR A 172 -21.24 -8.49 8.01
CA THR A 172 -21.46 -7.07 8.33
C THR A 172 -20.12 -6.44 8.63
N GLY A 173 -19.74 -5.43 7.85
CA GLY A 173 -18.44 -4.78 7.94
C GLY A 173 -18.54 -3.41 8.58
N GLN A 174 -17.82 -3.20 9.67
CA GLN A 174 -17.68 -1.90 10.34
C GLN A 174 -16.19 -1.70 10.67
N TYR A 175 -15.37 -1.55 9.61
CA TYR A 175 -13.91 -1.48 9.73
C TYR A 175 -13.50 -0.56 10.89
N PRO A 176 -12.67 -1.03 11.83
CA PRO A 176 -11.80 -2.22 11.79
C PRO A 176 -12.43 -3.55 12.25
N LEU A 177 -13.75 -3.61 12.53
CA LEU A 177 -14.43 -4.84 12.99
C LEU A 177 -15.24 -5.49 11.86
N GLY A 178 -14.96 -6.77 11.57
CA GLY A 178 -15.74 -7.59 10.66
C GLY A 178 -16.57 -8.62 11.43
N ARG A 179 -17.86 -8.74 11.13
CA ARG A 179 -18.75 -9.72 11.77
C ARG A 179 -19.31 -10.69 10.74
N VAL A 180 -19.21 -11.99 11.02
CA VAL A 180 -19.81 -13.05 10.21
C VAL A 180 -20.73 -13.90 11.07
N ARG A 181 -21.97 -14.07 10.65
CA ARG A 181 -22.98 -14.88 11.34
C ARG A 181 -23.25 -16.16 10.54
N TYR A 182 -23.24 -17.29 11.23
CA TYR A 182 -23.47 -18.62 10.67
C TYR A 182 -24.73 -19.23 11.27
N ARG A 183 -25.68 -19.59 10.41
CA ARG A 183 -26.93 -20.26 10.76
C ARG A 183 -27.20 -21.40 9.78
N ALA A 184 -27.82 -22.44 10.29
CA ALA A 184 -28.36 -23.53 9.49
C ALA A 184 -29.57 -24.13 10.20
N ALA A 185 -30.60 -24.51 9.44
CA ALA A 185 -31.87 -24.96 10.00
C ALA A 185 -31.75 -26.20 10.89
N ASP A 186 -30.79 -27.08 10.59
CA ASP A 186 -30.53 -28.32 11.34
C ASP A 186 -29.33 -28.21 12.30
N ALA A 187 -28.71 -27.03 12.44
CA ALA A 187 -27.62 -26.81 13.39
C ALA A 187 -28.17 -26.44 14.78
N PRO A 188 -27.76 -27.13 15.86
CA PRO A 188 -28.24 -26.83 17.21
C PRO A 188 -27.55 -25.60 17.84
N VAL A 189 -26.57 -25.02 17.15
CA VAL A 189 -25.77 -23.88 17.59
C VAL A 189 -25.65 -22.88 16.45
N GLU A 190 -25.99 -21.63 16.75
CA GLU A 190 -25.67 -20.47 15.91
C GLU A 190 -24.29 -19.93 16.30
N VAL A 191 -23.49 -19.52 15.32
CA VAL A 191 -22.15 -18.97 15.55
C VAL A 191 -22.06 -17.54 15.02
N THR A 192 -21.42 -16.65 15.77
CA THR A 192 -21.04 -15.31 15.30
C THR A 192 -19.54 -15.12 15.49
N LEU A 193 -18.82 -14.91 14.39
CA LEU A 193 -17.42 -14.48 14.38
C LEU A 193 -17.37 -12.95 14.41
N GLU A 194 -16.55 -12.39 15.29
CA GLU A 194 -16.02 -11.03 15.16
C GLU A 194 -14.51 -11.13 14.96
N ALA A 195 -14.00 -10.55 13.88
CA ALA A 195 -12.59 -10.58 13.50
C ALA A 195 -12.03 -9.18 13.32
N PHE A 196 -10.84 -8.94 13.89
CA PHE A 196 -10.17 -7.64 13.86
C PHE A 196 -8.71 -7.75 14.30
N SER A 197 -7.88 -6.80 13.88
CA SER A 197 -6.67 -6.44 14.62
C SER A 197 -6.99 -5.28 15.56
N PRO A 198 -6.34 -5.17 16.73
CA PRO A 198 -6.45 -3.98 17.56
C PRO A 198 -6.20 -2.72 16.71
N PHE A 199 -7.09 -1.75 16.83
CA PHE A 199 -7.04 -0.51 16.05
C PHE A 199 -7.52 0.62 16.95
N VAL A 200 -6.55 1.38 17.43
CA VAL A 200 -6.74 2.45 18.40
C VAL A 200 -6.09 3.71 17.81
N PRO A 201 -6.88 4.63 17.22
CA PRO A 201 -6.32 5.86 16.66
C PRO A 201 -5.43 6.58 17.67
N LEU A 202 -4.35 7.17 17.16
CA LEU A 202 -3.25 7.79 17.91
C LEU A 202 -2.30 6.80 18.63
N SER A 203 -2.62 5.51 18.70
CA SER A 203 -1.70 4.47 19.22
C SER A 203 -1.15 3.64 18.06
N VAL A 204 -0.03 4.10 17.49
CA VAL A 204 0.70 3.35 16.44
C VAL A 204 1.09 1.97 16.99
N ALA A 205 1.67 1.91 18.19
CA ALA A 205 2.15 0.65 18.77
C ALA A 205 1.05 -0.42 18.94
N ASP A 206 -0.15 -0.03 19.39
CA ASP A 206 -1.27 -0.97 19.54
C ASP A 206 -1.91 -1.30 18.19
N SER A 207 -1.86 -0.39 17.21
CA SER A 207 -2.55 -0.55 15.92
C SER A 207 -1.71 -1.24 14.84
N THR A 208 -0.42 -1.44 15.07
CA THR A 208 0.52 -2.11 14.15
C THR A 208 0.95 -3.50 14.63
N LEU A 209 0.15 -4.14 15.49
CA LEU A 209 0.42 -5.49 15.98
C LEU A 209 0.24 -6.54 14.86
N PRO A 210 1.22 -7.45 14.62
CA PRO A 210 1.12 -8.49 13.59
C PRO A 210 0.23 -9.66 14.06
N ALA A 211 -1.03 -9.35 14.39
CA ALA A 211 -1.98 -10.32 14.92
C ALA A 211 -3.43 -9.97 14.58
N THR A 212 -4.24 -11.02 14.40
CA THR A 212 -5.70 -10.96 14.26
C THR A 212 -6.37 -11.68 15.43
N VAL A 213 -7.36 -11.04 16.04
CA VAL A 213 -8.26 -11.62 17.03
C VAL A 213 -9.51 -12.15 16.33
N LEU A 214 -9.87 -13.41 16.62
CA LEU A 214 -11.04 -14.10 16.08
C LEU A 214 -11.93 -14.54 17.25
N ALA A 215 -12.99 -13.79 17.53
CA ALA A 215 -13.91 -14.02 18.63
C ALA A 215 -15.18 -14.74 18.15
N TYR A 216 -15.31 -16.03 18.43
CA TYR A 216 -16.47 -16.84 18.08
C TYR A 216 -17.44 -16.93 19.25
N THR A 217 -18.63 -16.36 19.10
CA THR A 217 -19.74 -16.51 20.04
C THR A 217 -20.65 -17.65 19.59
N LEU A 218 -20.68 -18.72 20.38
CA LEU A 218 -21.52 -19.90 20.17
C LEU A 218 -22.80 -19.75 20.98
N ARG A 219 -23.97 -19.81 20.35
CA ARG A 219 -25.28 -19.74 21.01
C ARG A 219 -26.08 -21.01 20.74
N ASN A 220 -26.47 -21.71 21.81
CA ASN A 220 -27.35 -22.88 21.68
C ASN A 220 -28.79 -22.44 21.40
N THR A 221 -29.28 -22.76 20.21
CA THR A 221 -30.64 -22.42 19.74
C THR A 221 -31.63 -23.57 19.96
N SER A 222 -31.15 -24.72 20.43
CA SER A 222 -31.98 -25.90 20.67
C SER A 222 -32.58 -25.92 22.09
N GLY A 223 -33.61 -26.76 22.28
CA GLY A 223 -34.21 -27.00 23.60
C GLY A 223 -33.44 -27.98 24.50
N ARG A 224 -32.21 -28.37 24.14
CA ARG A 224 -31.40 -29.37 24.87
C ARG A 224 -29.98 -28.86 25.09
N THR A 225 -29.28 -29.43 26.07
CA THR A 225 -27.86 -29.16 26.25
C THR A 225 -27.06 -29.72 25.07
N VAL A 226 -26.13 -28.92 24.55
CA VAL A 226 -25.24 -29.28 23.44
C VAL A 226 -23.80 -29.31 23.94
N ASP A 227 -23.11 -30.42 23.70
CA ASP A 227 -21.65 -30.46 23.83
C ASP A 227 -21.05 -30.07 22.47
N ALA A 228 -20.29 -28.99 22.43
CA ALA A 228 -19.66 -28.44 21.24
C ALA A 228 -18.13 -28.43 21.38
N THR A 229 -17.42 -28.51 20.27
CA THR A 229 -15.97 -28.30 20.21
C THR A 229 -15.69 -27.38 19.04
N LEU A 230 -15.12 -26.21 19.34
CA LEU A 230 -14.68 -25.25 18.33
C LEU A 230 -13.21 -25.50 18.02
N LEU A 231 -12.91 -25.77 16.76
CA LEU A 231 -11.58 -26.10 16.25
C LEU A 231 -11.08 -24.96 15.36
N GLY A 232 -9.84 -24.55 15.55
CA GLY A 232 -9.05 -23.83 14.54
C GLY A 232 -7.89 -24.70 14.10
N TYR A 233 -7.60 -24.73 12.80
CA TYR A 233 -6.46 -25.45 12.23
C TYR A 233 -5.78 -24.62 11.14
N VAL A 234 -4.48 -24.83 10.99
CA VAL A 234 -3.66 -24.08 10.04
C VAL A 234 -2.42 -24.88 9.66
N GLU A 235 -2.10 -24.87 8.37
CA GLU A 235 -0.86 -25.38 7.80
C GLU A 235 0.30 -24.41 8.12
N ASN A 236 1.48 -24.96 8.40
CA ASN A 236 2.71 -24.24 8.63
C ASN A 236 3.12 -23.49 7.34
N PRO A 237 3.06 -22.15 7.33
CA PRO A 237 3.41 -21.35 6.16
C PRO A 237 4.89 -20.93 6.13
N VAL A 238 5.69 -21.28 7.15
CA VAL A 238 7.05 -20.78 7.27
C VAL A 238 7.89 -21.35 6.13
N CYS A 239 8.64 -20.47 5.45
CA CYS A 239 9.43 -20.81 4.26
C CYS A 239 8.60 -21.42 3.13
N LEU A 240 7.37 -20.95 2.90
CA LEU A 240 6.44 -21.55 1.94
C LEU A 240 7.03 -21.72 0.51
N ASP A 241 7.91 -20.82 0.06
CA ASP A 241 8.59 -20.90 -1.24
C ASP A 241 10.01 -21.39 -1.04
N THR A 242 10.70 -20.91 -0.01
CA THR A 242 12.07 -21.34 0.24
C THR A 242 12.17 -22.85 0.44
N ARG A 243 11.15 -23.51 1.03
CA ARG A 243 11.10 -24.98 1.18
C ARG A 243 11.00 -25.74 -0.14
N THR A 244 10.55 -25.10 -1.23
CA THR A 244 10.55 -25.70 -2.57
C THR A 244 11.85 -25.44 -3.33
N GLN A 245 12.72 -24.56 -2.82
CA GLN A 245 13.97 -24.13 -3.47
C GLN A 245 15.20 -24.72 -2.78
N ARG A 246 15.11 -25.05 -1.49
CA ARG A 246 16.21 -25.66 -0.72
C ARG A 246 15.72 -26.56 0.41
N GLY A 247 16.64 -27.30 1.01
CA GLY A 247 16.34 -28.21 2.12
C GLY A 247 15.91 -27.46 3.39
N VAL A 248 14.65 -27.63 3.80
CA VAL A 248 14.08 -26.97 4.98
C VAL A 248 13.34 -28.00 5.85
N THR A 249 13.63 -27.99 7.16
CA THR A 249 12.86 -28.75 8.16
C THR A 249 11.80 -27.85 8.74
N LEU A 250 10.53 -28.20 8.54
CA LEU A 250 9.41 -27.52 9.18
C LEU A 250 9.26 -28.02 10.62
N ARG A 251 9.09 -27.09 11.57
CA ARG A 251 8.97 -27.38 12.99
C ARG A 251 7.65 -26.86 13.54
N SER A 252 7.07 -27.62 14.46
CA SER A 252 5.87 -27.23 15.20
C SER A 252 6.02 -27.55 16.69
N SER A 253 5.43 -26.71 17.53
CA SER A 253 5.42 -26.90 18.99
C SER A 253 4.11 -26.39 19.60
N ALA A 254 3.72 -26.96 20.73
CA ALA A 254 2.60 -26.45 21.52
C ALA A 254 3.12 -25.52 22.62
N PHE A 255 2.35 -24.50 22.97
CA PHE A 255 2.66 -23.58 24.06
C PHE A 255 1.41 -23.18 24.85
N GLY A 256 1.62 -22.51 25.98
CA GLY A 256 0.57 -21.94 26.82
C GLY A 256 0.50 -22.52 28.23
N GLY A 257 -0.58 -22.20 28.93
CA GLY A 257 -0.79 -22.50 30.34
C GLY A 257 -2.27 -22.43 30.74
N ARG A 258 -2.57 -21.76 31.86
CA ARG A 258 -3.95 -21.67 32.39
C ARG A 258 -4.84 -20.66 31.65
N SER A 259 -4.26 -19.62 31.05
CA SER A 259 -4.99 -18.52 30.39
C SER A 259 -5.15 -18.72 28.88
N LEU A 260 -4.21 -19.41 28.23
CA LEU A 260 -4.22 -19.68 26.79
C LEU A 260 -3.52 -21.00 26.48
N ARG A 261 -3.83 -21.62 25.34
CA ARG A 261 -3.02 -22.68 24.73
C ARG A 261 -3.02 -22.54 23.22
N GLY A 262 -1.88 -22.82 22.61
CA GLY A 262 -1.68 -22.62 21.18
C GLY A 262 -0.60 -23.50 20.59
N ILE A 263 -0.43 -23.33 19.28
CA ILE A 263 0.61 -23.96 18.47
C ILE A 263 1.46 -22.87 17.82
N ALA A 264 2.75 -23.12 17.70
CA ALA A 264 3.71 -22.24 17.03
C ALA A 264 4.48 -23.03 15.98
N PHE A 265 4.67 -22.40 14.82
CA PHE A 265 5.42 -22.93 13.70
C PHE A 265 6.69 -22.14 13.47
N SER A 266 7.73 -22.86 13.07
CA SER A 266 9.01 -22.33 12.61
C SER A 266 9.58 -23.24 11.52
N ALA A 267 10.75 -22.88 11.01
CA ALA A 267 11.53 -23.70 10.11
C ALA A 267 13.01 -23.62 10.49
N ALA A 268 13.78 -24.60 10.05
CA ALA A 268 15.24 -24.59 10.13
C ALA A 268 15.83 -25.12 8.83
N GLU A 269 17.03 -24.68 8.48
CA GLU A 269 17.74 -25.22 7.34
C GLU A 269 18.07 -26.70 7.60
N GLN A 270 17.91 -27.55 6.58
CA GLN A 270 18.37 -28.93 6.66
C GLN A 270 19.89 -28.93 6.60
N THR A 271 20.53 -29.15 7.74
CA THR A 271 21.96 -29.43 7.79
C THR A 271 22.20 -30.88 7.46
N GLU A 272 22.99 -31.15 6.43
CA GLU A 272 23.53 -32.49 6.23
C GLU A 272 24.42 -32.87 7.41
N THR A 273 24.18 -34.03 8.00
CA THR A 273 25.16 -34.65 8.89
C THR A 273 26.36 -35.09 8.06
N ALA A 274 27.36 -34.23 7.96
CA ALA A 274 28.70 -34.64 7.58
C ALA A 274 29.30 -35.49 8.71
N ASP A 275 30.01 -36.57 8.39
CA ASP A 275 30.73 -37.39 9.37
C ASP A 275 31.71 -36.54 10.21
N ARG A 276 32.17 -35.42 9.64
CA ARG A 276 33.00 -34.41 10.31
C ARG A 276 32.41 -33.01 10.08
N PRO A 277 32.20 -32.19 11.14
CA PRO A 277 31.57 -30.88 10.99
C PRO A 277 32.43 -29.91 10.19
N ASP A 278 31.79 -28.95 9.52
CA ASP A 278 32.44 -27.82 8.86
C ASP A 278 33.30 -27.01 9.85
N ILE A 279 34.39 -26.44 9.35
CA ILE A 279 35.27 -25.56 10.13
C ILE A 279 35.25 -24.18 9.48
N VAL A 280 34.67 -23.18 10.14
CA VAL A 280 34.81 -21.78 9.72
C VAL A 280 36.24 -21.36 10.00
N PHE A 281 37.03 -21.18 8.93
CA PHE A 281 38.42 -20.76 9.03
C PHE A 281 38.52 -19.25 9.19
N GLU A 282 37.67 -18.50 8.47
CA GLU A 282 37.56 -17.05 8.54
C GLU A 282 36.14 -16.59 8.21
N ASP A 283 35.62 -15.64 8.99
CA ASP A 283 34.29 -15.02 8.83
C ASP A 283 34.37 -13.49 8.62
N TRP A 284 35.55 -12.89 8.76
CA TRP A 284 35.82 -11.46 8.57
C TRP A 284 35.09 -10.52 9.52
N GLU A 285 34.43 -11.02 10.56
CA GLU A 285 33.63 -10.23 11.51
C GLU A 285 34.50 -9.50 12.57
N ARG A 286 35.80 -9.31 12.29
CA ARG A 286 36.77 -8.59 13.13
C ARG A 286 37.23 -7.31 12.44
N ASP A 287 37.71 -6.34 13.23
CA ASP A 287 38.18 -5.06 12.72
C ASP A 287 39.54 -5.13 11.98
N THR A 288 40.32 -6.21 12.16
CA THR A 288 41.68 -6.34 11.64
C THR A 288 41.93 -7.71 11.02
N TYR A 289 42.96 -7.83 10.17
CA TYR A 289 43.45 -9.08 9.57
C TYR A 289 44.24 -9.99 10.55
N GLU A 290 43.79 -10.12 11.80
CA GLU A 290 44.47 -10.95 12.79
C GLU A 290 44.64 -12.40 12.29
N GLY A 291 45.87 -12.91 12.26
CA GLY A 291 46.18 -14.24 11.74
C GLY A 291 46.40 -14.30 10.22
N TRP A 292 46.44 -13.15 9.54
CA TRP A 292 46.80 -13.00 8.13
C TRP A 292 47.97 -12.02 7.97
N THR A 293 48.82 -12.27 6.98
CA THR A 293 49.90 -11.37 6.57
C THR A 293 49.43 -10.56 5.37
N VAL A 294 49.48 -9.24 5.47
CA VAL A 294 49.13 -8.31 4.39
C VAL A 294 50.40 -7.84 3.68
N GLU A 295 50.42 -7.97 2.35
CA GLU A 295 51.45 -7.43 1.47
C GLU A 295 50.80 -6.50 0.43
N GLY A 296 51.55 -5.48 -0.01
CA GLY A 296 51.03 -4.48 -0.94
C GLY A 296 50.09 -3.47 -0.26
N THR A 297 49.28 -2.77 -1.06
CA THR A 297 48.44 -1.66 -0.60
C THR A 297 46.95 -1.87 -0.82
N ALA A 298 46.53 -2.96 -1.47
CA ALA A 298 45.14 -3.13 -1.90
C ALA A 298 44.13 -3.42 -0.76
N PHE A 299 44.52 -4.21 0.25
CA PHE A 299 43.56 -4.71 1.26
C PHE A 299 43.34 -3.80 2.48
N GLY A 300 44.09 -2.70 2.60
CA GLY A 300 44.02 -1.78 3.73
C GLY A 300 44.33 -2.42 5.09
N ALA A 301 43.79 -1.86 6.17
CA ALA A 301 44.09 -2.26 7.55
C ALA A 301 43.23 -3.42 8.10
N GLY A 302 42.10 -3.72 7.45
CA GLY A 302 41.17 -4.76 7.90
C GLY A 302 39.96 -4.92 6.98
N PRO A 303 39.14 -5.96 7.21
CA PRO A 303 37.90 -6.19 6.48
C PRO A 303 36.94 -4.99 6.51
N VAL A 304 36.12 -4.87 5.48
CA VAL A 304 35.26 -3.72 5.22
C VAL A 304 33.83 -4.00 5.66
N PRO A 305 33.19 -3.13 6.47
CA PRO A 305 31.76 -3.20 6.72
C PRO A 305 30.97 -3.09 5.42
N VAL A 306 30.01 -3.98 5.19
CA VAL A 306 29.12 -3.96 4.03
C VAL A 306 28.41 -2.61 3.91
N SER A 307 28.09 -1.97 5.04
CA SER A 307 27.50 -0.63 5.10
C SER A 307 28.39 0.50 4.59
N GLU A 308 29.72 0.33 4.59
CA GLU A 308 30.69 1.31 4.06
C GLU A 308 30.96 1.13 2.57
N ILE A 309 30.58 0.00 1.98
CA ILE A 309 30.82 -0.26 0.55
C ILE A 309 30.01 0.75 -0.30
N PRO A 310 30.65 1.45 -1.26
CA PRO A 310 29.99 2.43 -2.11
C PRO A 310 28.85 1.85 -2.95
N ASP A 311 27.82 2.66 -3.22
CA ASP A 311 26.63 2.25 -3.97
C ASP A 311 26.96 1.76 -5.40
N TYR A 312 28.01 2.28 -6.03
CA TYR A 312 28.41 1.82 -7.38
C TYR A 312 28.86 0.34 -7.40
N MET A 313 29.38 -0.18 -6.28
CA MET A 313 29.70 -1.62 -6.16
C MET A 313 28.45 -2.46 -5.88
N LYS A 314 27.33 -1.84 -5.48
CA LYS A 314 26.04 -2.49 -5.20
C LYS A 314 25.02 -2.30 -6.32
N ARG A 315 25.39 -1.64 -7.42
CA ARG A 315 24.50 -1.33 -8.55
C ARG A 315 23.84 -2.57 -9.17
N SER A 316 24.49 -3.72 -9.06
CA SER A 316 24.01 -5.00 -9.61
C SER A 316 23.27 -5.85 -8.58
N GLY A 317 22.94 -5.29 -7.40
CA GLY A 317 22.29 -5.98 -6.30
C GLY A 317 23.18 -6.14 -5.06
N PRO A 318 22.68 -6.81 -4.01
CA PRO A 318 23.46 -7.06 -2.79
C PRO A 318 24.70 -7.92 -3.09
N LEU A 319 25.80 -7.66 -2.38
CA LEU A 319 27.08 -8.36 -2.59
C LEU A 319 27.06 -9.85 -2.22
N ASN A 320 25.97 -10.36 -1.63
CA ASN A 320 25.88 -11.69 -1.02
C ASN A 320 26.91 -11.96 0.08
N ALA A 321 27.33 -10.92 0.82
CA ALA A 321 28.08 -11.11 2.05
C ALA A 321 27.21 -11.84 3.09
N THR A 322 27.79 -12.81 3.79
CA THR A 322 27.12 -13.64 4.78
C THR A 322 27.06 -13.00 6.16
N GLY A 323 27.98 -12.08 6.45
CA GLY A 323 28.07 -11.30 7.68
C GLY A 323 27.94 -9.79 7.45
N GLN A 324 28.43 -9.00 8.41
CA GLN A 324 28.43 -7.53 8.31
C GLN A 324 29.68 -7.00 7.62
N ARG A 325 30.69 -7.84 7.37
CA ARG A 325 31.96 -7.46 6.76
C ARG A 325 32.36 -8.41 5.63
N LEU A 326 33.23 -7.93 4.74
CA LEU A 326 33.91 -8.74 3.74
C LEU A 326 35.34 -8.23 3.50
N VAL A 327 36.15 -9.00 2.80
CA VAL A 327 37.44 -8.54 2.28
C VAL A 327 37.27 -8.07 0.85
N THR A 328 37.80 -6.89 0.55
CA THR A 328 37.93 -6.38 -0.81
C THR A 328 39.31 -5.77 -0.99
N SER A 329 39.93 -5.99 -2.14
CA SER A 329 41.15 -5.30 -2.56
C SER A 329 40.88 -3.99 -3.31
N HIS A 330 39.61 -3.67 -3.56
CA HIS A 330 39.20 -2.42 -4.19
C HIS A 330 39.35 -1.25 -3.20
N ASP A 331 40.35 -0.39 -3.41
CA ASP A 331 40.70 0.69 -2.46
C ASP A 331 39.83 1.95 -2.64
N PHE A 332 38.51 1.80 -2.51
CA PHE A 332 37.59 2.93 -2.58
C PHE A 332 37.83 3.97 -1.47
N ARG A 333 38.44 3.56 -0.35
CA ARG A 333 38.76 4.42 0.79
C ARG A 333 39.92 5.38 0.48
N GLY A 334 40.95 4.90 -0.22
CA GLY A 334 42.09 5.71 -0.65
C GLY A 334 41.89 6.45 -1.98
N ALA A 335 40.94 6.01 -2.81
CA ALA A 335 40.73 6.53 -4.16
C ALA A 335 39.83 7.78 -4.24
N GLY A 336 39.08 8.13 -3.18
CA GLY A 336 38.25 9.34 -3.15
C GLY A 336 37.10 9.36 -4.17
N GLY A 337 36.57 8.18 -4.54
CA GLY A 337 35.46 8.01 -5.48
C GLY A 337 35.86 7.78 -6.95
N ASP A 338 37.16 7.77 -7.28
CA ASP A 338 37.66 7.39 -8.60
C ASP A 338 37.77 5.86 -8.71
N ILE A 339 36.86 5.26 -9.47
CA ILE A 339 36.75 3.79 -9.63
C ILE A 339 38.03 3.20 -10.25
N GLY A 340 38.59 3.86 -11.27
CA GLY A 340 39.78 3.35 -11.96
C GLY A 340 41.02 3.42 -11.05
N ARG A 341 41.09 4.42 -10.17
CA ARG A 341 42.13 4.51 -9.16
C ARG A 341 41.97 3.47 -8.04
N ALA A 342 40.74 3.06 -7.72
CA ALA A 342 40.47 2.07 -6.69
C ALA A 342 40.87 0.63 -7.10
N ASP A 343 40.91 0.32 -8.41
CA ASP A 343 41.43 -0.95 -8.98
C ASP A 343 42.96 -0.94 -9.20
N ALA A 344 43.64 0.18 -8.99
CA ALA A 344 45.08 0.30 -9.27
C ALA A 344 46.01 -0.37 -8.22
N PRO A 345 45.67 -0.40 -6.91
CA PRO A 345 46.52 -1.04 -5.91
C PRO A 345 46.61 -2.55 -6.08
N THR A 346 47.81 -3.12 -5.91
CA THR A 346 48.01 -4.56 -5.84
C THR A 346 48.38 -5.00 -4.43
N GLY A 347 48.15 -6.27 -4.10
CA GLY A 347 48.47 -6.82 -2.80
C GLY A 347 48.15 -8.30 -2.66
N ARG A 348 48.52 -8.84 -1.51
CA ARG A 348 48.26 -10.24 -1.14
C ARG A 348 47.93 -10.36 0.34
N LEU A 349 46.92 -11.15 0.67
CA LEU A 349 46.66 -11.62 2.03
C LEU A 349 47.04 -13.09 2.12
N THR A 350 47.93 -13.45 3.03
CA THR A 350 48.32 -14.85 3.28
C THR A 350 47.90 -15.29 4.67
N SER A 351 47.15 -16.38 4.77
CA SER A 351 46.64 -16.88 6.05
C SER A 351 47.73 -17.47 6.93
N ARG A 352 47.43 -17.65 8.22
CA ARG A 352 48.16 -18.60 9.08
C ARG A 352 48.16 -20.01 8.45
N PRO A 353 49.24 -20.81 8.62
CA PRO A 353 49.25 -22.19 8.19
C PRO A 353 48.17 -23.02 8.88
N PHE A 354 47.58 -23.97 8.15
CA PHE A 354 46.60 -24.92 8.67
C PHE A 354 46.84 -26.32 8.11
N THR A 355 46.34 -27.34 8.80
CA THR A 355 46.31 -28.70 8.29
C THR A 355 45.02 -28.93 7.52
N ILE A 356 45.13 -29.43 6.29
CA ILE A 356 43.97 -29.84 5.50
C ILE A 356 43.35 -31.07 6.18
N THR A 357 42.18 -30.89 6.79
CA THR A 357 41.43 -31.97 7.48
C THR A 357 40.05 -32.20 6.87
N ARG A 358 39.73 -31.46 5.81
CA ARG A 358 38.49 -31.55 5.06
C ARG A 358 38.81 -31.60 3.58
N ARG A 359 37.90 -32.17 2.80
CA ARG A 359 38.09 -32.41 1.37
C ARG A 359 38.06 -31.14 0.52
N SER A 360 37.47 -30.04 1.00
CA SER A 360 37.35 -28.81 0.22
C SER A 360 37.39 -27.54 1.06
N VAL A 361 37.77 -26.44 0.42
CA VAL A 361 37.66 -25.07 0.95
C VAL A 361 36.52 -24.36 0.22
N ARG A 362 35.46 -24.02 0.94
CA ARG A 362 34.32 -23.22 0.46
C ARG A 362 34.55 -21.75 0.79
N LEU A 363 34.28 -20.86 -0.16
CA LEU A 363 34.39 -19.41 0.03
C LEU A 363 33.37 -18.67 -0.86
N SER A 364 33.01 -17.43 -0.51
CA SER A 364 32.24 -16.53 -1.36
C SER A 364 33.19 -15.60 -2.11
N LEU A 365 33.11 -15.56 -3.45
CA LEU A 365 34.07 -14.85 -4.30
C LEU A 365 33.38 -13.92 -5.31
N GLY A 366 33.86 -12.70 -5.41
CA GLY A 366 33.50 -11.70 -6.42
C GLY A 366 34.75 -10.95 -6.89
N GLY A 367 34.57 -9.91 -7.70
CA GLY A 367 35.66 -9.19 -8.36
C GLY A 367 36.03 -9.78 -9.71
N GLY A 368 37.24 -9.51 -10.17
CA GLY A 368 37.71 -9.81 -11.53
C GLY A 368 38.00 -11.27 -11.81
N ASN A 369 37.81 -11.64 -13.07
CA ASN A 369 38.12 -12.94 -13.63
C ASN A 369 39.50 -12.96 -14.31
N HIS A 370 40.56 -12.68 -13.55
CA HIS A 370 41.95 -12.69 -14.03
C HIS A 370 42.74 -13.86 -13.40
N PRO A 371 42.72 -15.06 -14.00
CA PRO A 371 43.43 -16.23 -13.47
C PRO A 371 44.88 -15.95 -13.11
N GLY A 372 45.23 -16.23 -11.84
CA GLY A 372 46.58 -16.03 -11.30
C GLY A 372 46.92 -14.59 -10.89
N GLN A 373 46.05 -13.60 -11.14
CA GLN A 373 46.24 -12.20 -10.77
C GLN A 373 45.21 -11.74 -9.74
N THR A 374 43.91 -11.96 -9.99
CA THR A 374 42.82 -11.67 -9.05
C THR A 374 42.17 -12.97 -8.60
N CYS A 375 42.76 -13.62 -7.60
CA CYS A 375 42.38 -15.00 -7.25
C CYS A 375 42.53 -15.33 -5.76
N VAL A 376 41.89 -16.44 -5.36
CA VAL A 376 42.13 -17.10 -4.08
C VAL A 376 42.79 -18.44 -4.33
N ASN A 377 43.93 -18.67 -3.70
CA ASN A 377 44.74 -19.87 -3.84
C ASN A 377 44.78 -20.67 -2.53
N VAL A 378 44.81 -22.00 -2.63
CA VAL A 378 45.30 -22.89 -1.57
C VAL A 378 46.70 -23.35 -1.96
N VAL A 379 47.67 -23.10 -1.09
CA VAL A 379 49.09 -23.38 -1.33
C VAL A 379 49.57 -24.45 -0.37
N VAL A 380 50.13 -25.54 -0.91
CA VAL A 380 50.73 -26.65 -0.15
C VAL A 380 52.19 -26.79 -0.60
N ASP A 381 53.12 -26.83 0.35
CA ASP A 381 54.56 -26.94 0.08
C ASP A 381 55.09 -25.90 -0.93
N GLY A 382 54.51 -24.69 -0.94
CA GLY A 382 54.87 -23.58 -1.84
C GLY A 382 54.27 -23.67 -3.25
N ALA A 383 53.45 -24.68 -3.55
CA ALA A 383 52.74 -24.81 -4.83
C ALA A 383 51.24 -24.55 -4.67
N VAL A 384 50.64 -23.81 -5.61
CA VAL A 384 49.19 -23.63 -5.70
C VAL A 384 48.55 -24.95 -6.10
N VAL A 385 47.76 -25.54 -5.22
CA VAL A 385 47.09 -26.84 -5.44
C VAL A 385 45.61 -26.69 -5.82
N ALA A 386 45.02 -25.54 -5.50
CA ALA A 386 43.68 -25.15 -5.94
C ALA A 386 43.59 -23.63 -6.04
N THR A 387 42.83 -23.11 -7.02
CA THR A 387 42.68 -21.67 -7.26
C THR A 387 41.28 -21.33 -7.80
N ALA A 388 40.80 -20.13 -7.54
CA ALA A 388 39.58 -19.58 -8.14
C ALA A 388 39.64 -18.06 -8.29
N THR A 389 38.84 -17.54 -9.22
CA THR A 389 38.70 -16.12 -9.56
C THR A 389 37.25 -15.64 -9.38
N GLY A 390 37.05 -14.33 -9.41
CA GLY A 390 35.73 -13.73 -9.56
C GLY A 390 35.15 -13.94 -10.96
N ARG A 391 34.05 -13.25 -11.29
CA ARG A 391 33.35 -13.34 -12.58
C ARG A 391 33.06 -11.97 -13.18
N ASP A 392 33.94 -11.00 -12.94
CA ASP A 392 33.74 -9.60 -13.34
C ASP A 392 32.42 -9.06 -12.77
N THR A 393 32.17 -9.37 -11.49
CA THR A 393 30.95 -9.00 -10.76
C THR A 393 31.25 -8.75 -9.29
N GLU A 394 30.61 -7.74 -8.71
CA GLU A 394 30.70 -7.44 -7.27
C GLU A 394 29.90 -8.45 -6.43
N VAL A 395 28.84 -9.01 -7.01
CA VAL A 395 27.98 -9.99 -6.36
C VAL A 395 28.75 -11.29 -6.18
N MET A 396 29.07 -11.63 -4.93
CA MET A 396 29.86 -12.82 -4.63
C MET A 396 29.04 -14.10 -4.87
N HIS A 397 29.72 -15.13 -5.35
CA HIS A 397 29.18 -16.47 -5.56
C HIS A 397 29.98 -17.50 -4.76
N THR A 398 29.34 -18.58 -4.36
CA THR A 398 30.02 -19.65 -3.62
C THR A 398 30.93 -20.46 -4.55
N VAL A 399 32.17 -20.66 -4.11
CA VAL A 399 33.22 -21.42 -4.79
C VAL A 399 33.71 -22.53 -3.87
N PHE A 400 34.04 -23.70 -4.45
CA PHE A 400 34.64 -24.82 -3.74
C PHE A 400 35.99 -25.18 -4.39
N LEU A 401 37.05 -25.16 -3.59
CA LEU A 401 38.38 -25.59 -3.97
C LEU A 401 38.60 -27.02 -3.46
N ASP A 402 38.72 -28.00 -4.35
CA ASP A 402 39.02 -29.38 -3.99
C ASP A 402 40.48 -29.50 -3.53
N VAL A 403 40.66 -29.99 -2.30
CA VAL A 403 41.95 -30.21 -1.67
C VAL A 403 42.08 -31.62 -1.10
N ALA A 404 41.17 -32.53 -1.47
CA ALA A 404 41.06 -33.87 -0.88
C ALA A 404 42.35 -34.69 -1.04
N ALA A 405 43.05 -34.55 -2.18
CA ALA A 405 44.33 -35.22 -2.43
C ALA A 405 45.47 -34.75 -1.51
N HIS A 406 45.27 -33.66 -0.78
CA HIS A 406 46.26 -33.03 0.10
C HIS A 406 45.87 -33.14 1.59
N GLU A 407 44.90 -34.00 1.94
CA GLU A 407 44.51 -34.24 3.32
C GLU A 407 45.71 -34.65 4.20
N GLY A 408 45.80 -34.07 5.39
CA GLY A 408 46.90 -34.23 6.33
C GLY A 408 48.11 -33.33 6.07
N LYS A 409 48.19 -32.63 4.93
CA LYS A 409 49.29 -31.69 4.63
C LYS A 409 49.05 -30.31 5.25
N SER A 410 50.14 -29.56 5.46
CA SER A 410 50.09 -28.15 5.85
C SER A 410 49.86 -27.27 4.63
N ALA A 411 48.99 -26.28 4.74
CA ALA A 411 48.62 -25.35 3.67
C ALA A 411 48.49 -23.91 4.19
N VAL A 412 48.47 -22.96 3.28
CA VAL A 412 48.04 -21.56 3.50
C VAL A 412 47.04 -21.15 2.43
N ILE A 413 46.18 -20.19 2.73
CA ILE A 413 45.33 -19.52 1.72
C ILE A 413 45.98 -18.19 1.36
N GLU A 414 46.01 -17.89 0.06
CA GLU A 414 46.41 -16.57 -0.45
C GLU A 414 45.23 -15.92 -1.16
N ILE A 415 44.87 -14.69 -0.81
CA ILE A 415 43.98 -13.83 -1.59
C ILE A 415 44.87 -12.83 -2.31
N VAL A 416 44.90 -12.90 -3.63
CA VAL A 416 45.87 -12.19 -4.48
C VAL A 416 45.14 -11.21 -5.37
N ASP A 417 45.67 -9.99 -5.41
CA ASP A 417 45.33 -8.98 -6.40
C ASP A 417 46.62 -8.42 -7.01
N ASP A 418 46.89 -8.79 -8.25
CA ASP A 418 48.06 -8.35 -9.03
C ASP A 418 47.65 -7.72 -10.37
N HIS A 419 46.39 -7.24 -10.48
CA HIS A 419 45.87 -6.64 -11.71
C HIS A 419 45.51 -5.16 -11.47
N THR A 420 45.93 -4.26 -12.37
CA THR A 420 45.70 -2.81 -12.21
C THR A 420 44.68 -2.22 -13.20
N GLY A 421 43.98 -3.08 -13.94
CA GLY A 421 42.99 -2.71 -14.96
C GLY A 421 41.56 -2.80 -14.45
N ALA A 422 40.58 -2.70 -15.34
CA ALA A 422 39.17 -2.86 -14.96
C ALA A 422 38.93 -4.23 -14.30
N TRP A 423 38.22 -4.23 -13.18
CA TRP A 423 38.05 -5.41 -12.33
C TRP A 423 39.38 -5.90 -11.73
N GLY A 424 40.31 -4.98 -11.49
CA GLY A 424 41.55 -5.21 -10.74
C GLY A 424 41.28 -5.32 -9.24
N HIS A 425 40.39 -6.23 -8.85
CA HIS A 425 40.08 -6.48 -7.45
C HIS A 425 39.47 -7.87 -7.20
N VAL A 426 39.56 -8.31 -5.94
CA VAL A 426 38.92 -9.53 -5.42
C VAL A 426 38.06 -9.17 -4.23
N ASN A 427 36.80 -9.61 -4.25
CA ASN A 427 35.92 -9.62 -3.07
C ASN A 427 35.86 -11.04 -2.52
N CYS A 428 36.16 -11.23 -1.24
CA CYS A 428 36.14 -12.54 -0.60
C CYS A 428 35.39 -12.46 0.72
N ASP A 429 34.46 -13.39 0.94
CA ASP A 429 33.76 -13.56 2.20
C ASP A 429 33.74 -15.04 2.63
N ARG A 430 33.70 -15.25 3.95
CA ARG A 430 33.50 -16.51 4.67
C ARG A 430 34.21 -17.74 4.08
N ILE A 431 35.36 -18.07 4.64
CA ILE A 431 36.15 -19.26 4.29
C ILE A 431 35.80 -20.42 5.23
N VAL A 432 35.32 -21.53 4.67
CA VAL A 432 34.89 -22.72 5.42
C VAL A 432 35.55 -23.98 4.86
N PHE A 433 36.17 -24.80 5.72
CA PHE A 433 36.62 -26.13 5.34
C PHE A 433 35.48 -27.14 5.51
N THR A 434 35.20 -27.92 4.46
CA THR A 434 34.05 -28.83 4.42
C THR A 434 34.37 -30.13 3.71
N ASP A 435 33.76 -31.23 4.17
CA ASP A 435 33.75 -32.52 3.45
C ASP A 435 32.60 -32.63 2.45
N VAL A 436 31.68 -31.67 2.47
CA VAL A 436 30.45 -31.65 1.69
C VAL A 436 30.63 -30.69 0.52
N ALA A 437 31.53 -31.04 -0.40
CA ALA A 437 31.62 -30.33 -1.66
C ALA A 437 30.51 -30.79 -2.62
N PRO A 438 29.85 -29.86 -3.33
CA PRO A 438 28.88 -30.20 -4.34
C PRO A 438 29.55 -31.00 -5.45
N ARG A 439 28.84 -31.98 -6.01
CA ARG A 439 29.32 -32.64 -7.23
C ARG A 439 29.30 -31.63 -8.38
N PRO A 440 30.15 -31.79 -9.42
CA PRO A 440 30.18 -30.89 -10.56
C PRO A 440 28.79 -30.68 -11.17
N GLU A 441 28.48 -29.45 -11.55
CA GLU A 441 27.19 -29.14 -12.18
C GLU A 441 27.02 -29.87 -13.51
N ILE A 442 25.77 -30.20 -13.84
CA ILE A 442 25.41 -30.81 -15.12
C ILE A 442 24.60 -29.78 -15.90
N VAL A 443 25.13 -29.28 -17.02
CA VAL A 443 24.34 -28.50 -17.97
C VAL A 443 23.45 -29.47 -18.71
N PHE A 444 22.15 -29.44 -18.42
CA PHE A 444 21.17 -30.29 -19.07
C PHE A 444 20.82 -29.75 -20.46
N GLU A 445 20.68 -28.43 -20.55
CA GLU A 445 20.40 -27.71 -21.79
C GLU A 445 20.98 -26.29 -21.75
N ASP A 446 21.59 -25.87 -22.87
CA ASP A 446 22.17 -24.54 -23.10
C ASP A 446 21.56 -23.82 -24.30
N TRP A 447 20.71 -24.49 -25.09
CA TRP A 447 19.97 -23.95 -26.23
C TRP A 447 20.81 -23.44 -27.41
N GLU A 448 22.11 -23.72 -27.42
CA GLU A 448 23.02 -23.23 -28.47
C GLU A 448 22.96 -24.05 -29.78
N ARG A 449 21.96 -24.94 -29.91
CA ARG A 449 21.68 -25.74 -31.12
C ARG A 449 20.56 -25.10 -31.94
N ASP A 450 20.57 -25.35 -33.25
CA ASP A 450 19.54 -24.82 -34.17
C ASP A 450 18.17 -25.50 -34.05
N THR A 451 18.08 -26.66 -33.36
CA THR A 451 16.86 -27.46 -33.24
C THR A 451 16.64 -27.97 -31.83
N TYR A 452 15.42 -28.40 -31.52
CA TYR A 452 15.02 -29.00 -30.23
C TYR A 452 15.44 -30.48 -30.09
N GLU A 453 16.67 -30.84 -30.49
CA GLU A 453 17.15 -32.22 -30.39
C GLU A 453 17.03 -32.75 -28.94
N GLY A 454 16.36 -33.90 -28.77
CA GLY A 454 16.11 -34.48 -27.45
C GLY A 454 14.93 -33.87 -26.69
N TRP A 455 14.13 -33.02 -27.34
CA TRP A 455 12.87 -32.50 -26.84
C TRP A 455 11.72 -32.81 -27.82
N THR A 456 10.52 -33.01 -27.28
CA THR A 456 9.28 -33.19 -28.05
C THR A 456 8.50 -31.90 -28.03
N VAL A 457 8.18 -31.36 -29.22
CA VAL A 457 7.41 -30.12 -29.39
C VAL A 457 5.94 -30.45 -29.67
N GLU A 458 5.04 -29.82 -28.93
CA GLU A 458 3.59 -29.85 -29.14
C GLU A 458 3.06 -28.42 -29.26
N GLY A 459 2.01 -28.21 -30.07
CA GLY A 459 1.39 -26.90 -30.27
C GLY A 459 2.14 -26.01 -31.28
N THR A 460 1.93 -24.69 -31.19
CA THR A 460 2.39 -23.71 -32.18
C THR A 460 3.41 -22.71 -31.65
N ALA A 461 3.62 -22.62 -30.33
CA ALA A 461 4.36 -21.53 -29.69
C ALA A 461 5.89 -21.52 -29.91
N PHE A 462 6.53 -22.69 -29.83
CA PHE A 462 7.99 -22.79 -29.75
C PHE A 462 8.73 -22.80 -31.09
N GLY A 463 8.01 -22.88 -32.21
CA GLY A 463 8.59 -22.98 -33.55
C GLY A 463 9.48 -24.22 -33.75
N ALA A 464 10.44 -24.13 -34.68
CA ALA A 464 11.31 -25.25 -35.06
C ALA A 464 12.59 -25.42 -34.20
N GLY A 465 12.96 -24.41 -33.43
CA GLY A 465 14.18 -24.43 -32.61
C GLY A 465 14.37 -23.13 -31.81
N PRO A 466 15.38 -23.09 -30.92
CA PRO A 466 15.72 -21.93 -30.11
C PRO A 466 15.99 -20.65 -30.92
N VAL A 467 15.70 -19.51 -30.31
CA VAL A 467 15.73 -18.18 -30.90
C VAL A 467 17.06 -17.48 -30.61
N PRO A 468 17.75 -16.89 -31.60
CA PRO A 468 18.89 -16.02 -31.34
C PRO A 468 18.48 -14.76 -30.59
N VAL A 469 19.27 -14.38 -29.58
CA VAL A 469 19.04 -13.16 -28.78
C VAL A 469 19.08 -11.89 -29.66
N SER A 470 19.83 -11.92 -30.76
CA SER A 470 19.91 -10.84 -31.75
C SER A 470 18.61 -10.63 -32.55
N GLU A 471 17.70 -11.61 -32.59
CA GLU A 471 16.42 -11.52 -33.32
C GLU A 471 15.28 -10.96 -32.46
N ILE A 472 15.50 -10.72 -31.17
CA ILE A 472 14.47 -10.25 -30.24
C ILE A 472 13.94 -8.86 -30.67
N PRO A 473 12.62 -8.67 -30.81
CA PRO A 473 12.02 -7.37 -31.10
C PRO A 473 12.30 -6.32 -30.03
N ASP A 474 12.38 -5.05 -30.42
CA ASP A 474 12.71 -3.96 -29.49
C ASP A 474 11.71 -3.80 -28.33
N TYR A 475 10.43 -4.16 -28.53
CA TYR A 475 9.44 -4.09 -27.46
C TYR A 475 9.69 -5.10 -26.34
N MET A 476 10.39 -6.22 -26.60
CA MET A 476 10.79 -7.17 -25.56
C MET A 476 12.02 -6.68 -24.79
N LYS A 477 12.78 -5.71 -25.33
CA LYS A 477 13.95 -5.09 -24.67
C LYS A 477 13.58 -3.95 -23.73
N ARG A 478 12.29 -3.68 -23.53
CA ARG A 478 11.79 -2.59 -22.67
C ARG A 478 12.19 -2.73 -21.19
N PHE A 479 12.62 -3.93 -20.77
CA PHE A 479 13.12 -4.22 -19.43
C PHE A 479 14.64 -4.37 -19.35
N GLY A 480 15.37 -4.01 -20.42
CA GLY A 480 16.80 -4.23 -20.57
C GLY A 480 17.13 -5.49 -21.37
N ASP A 481 18.38 -5.93 -21.26
CA ASP A 481 18.85 -7.15 -21.92
C ASP A 481 18.15 -8.39 -21.38
N LEU A 482 17.94 -9.40 -22.24
CA LEU A 482 17.26 -10.64 -21.86
C LEU A 482 17.99 -11.39 -20.73
N GLY A 483 19.30 -11.22 -20.60
CA GLY A 483 20.10 -11.93 -19.59
C GLY A 483 20.33 -13.42 -19.92
N ALA A 484 20.16 -13.83 -21.18
CA ALA A 484 20.53 -15.17 -21.63
C ALA A 484 22.05 -15.39 -21.53
N SER A 485 22.44 -16.61 -21.15
CA SER A 485 23.83 -17.01 -20.92
C SER A 485 24.62 -17.32 -22.21
N GLY A 486 23.92 -17.48 -23.33
CA GLY A 486 24.48 -17.77 -24.66
C GLY A 486 23.92 -16.87 -25.77
N GLN A 487 24.03 -17.31 -27.01
CA GLN A 487 23.51 -16.57 -28.16
C GLN A 487 22.05 -16.90 -28.45
N ARG A 488 21.51 -17.96 -27.86
CA ARG A 488 20.14 -18.46 -28.10
C ARG A 488 19.39 -18.70 -26.79
N PHE A 489 18.06 -18.71 -26.88
CA PHE A 489 17.15 -19.04 -25.79
C PHE A 489 15.84 -19.61 -26.35
N VAL A 490 14.98 -20.14 -25.49
CA VAL A 490 13.65 -20.64 -25.87
C VAL A 490 12.59 -19.62 -25.48
N THR A 491 11.64 -19.37 -26.36
CA THR A 491 10.44 -18.60 -26.04
C THR A 491 9.23 -19.23 -26.70
N SER A 492 8.09 -19.17 -26.01
CA SER A 492 6.77 -19.49 -26.59
C SER A 492 6.12 -18.27 -27.27
N HIS A 493 6.67 -17.06 -27.08
CA HIS A 493 6.18 -15.85 -27.71
C HIS A 493 6.47 -15.87 -29.22
N ASP A 494 5.45 -16.18 -30.05
CA ASP A 494 5.62 -16.42 -31.48
C ASP A 494 5.71 -15.11 -32.31
N PHE A 495 6.65 -14.24 -31.97
CA PHE A 495 6.85 -12.98 -32.69
C PHE A 495 7.26 -13.17 -34.15
N ARG A 496 7.89 -14.31 -34.49
CA ARG A 496 8.26 -14.69 -35.86
C ARG A 496 7.04 -15.01 -36.70
N GLY A 497 6.11 -15.81 -36.19
CA GLY A 497 4.85 -16.13 -36.84
C GLY A 497 3.86 -14.97 -36.81
N ALA A 498 3.93 -14.09 -35.82
CA ALA A 498 3.06 -12.92 -35.66
C ALA A 498 3.44 -11.71 -36.54
N GLY A 499 4.64 -11.68 -37.11
CA GLY A 499 5.12 -10.53 -37.90
C GLY A 499 5.43 -9.29 -37.03
N GLY A 500 5.84 -9.50 -35.78
CA GLY A 500 6.16 -8.44 -34.82
C GLY A 500 4.97 -7.86 -34.03
N ASP A 501 3.75 -8.37 -34.25
CA ASP A 501 2.58 -8.02 -33.43
C ASP A 501 2.63 -8.76 -32.08
N ALA A 502 2.85 -8.01 -30.99
CA ALA A 502 3.01 -8.58 -29.65
C ALA A 502 1.74 -9.30 -29.15
N GLY A 503 0.55 -8.76 -29.43
CA GLY A 503 -0.71 -9.36 -28.97
C GLY A 503 -1.02 -10.67 -29.70
N ARG A 504 -0.64 -10.77 -30.99
CA ARG A 504 -0.79 -12.02 -31.75
C ARG A 504 0.29 -13.05 -31.41
N ALA A 505 1.46 -12.61 -30.95
CA ALA A 505 2.54 -13.48 -30.52
C ALA A 505 2.22 -14.23 -29.21
N ASP A 506 1.49 -13.60 -28.28
CA ASP A 506 0.98 -14.22 -27.03
C ASP A 506 -0.18 -15.21 -27.27
N ALA A 507 -0.73 -15.29 -28.48
CA ALA A 507 -1.85 -16.19 -28.76
C ALA A 507 -1.42 -17.65 -29.03
N ALA A 508 -0.12 -17.91 -29.16
CA ALA A 508 0.39 -19.23 -29.50
C ALA A 508 0.60 -20.08 -28.24
N THR A 509 -0.03 -21.26 -28.18
CA THR A 509 0.13 -22.20 -27.06
C THR A 509 0.94 -23.43 -27.48
N GLY A 510 1.65 -24.06 -26.55
CA GLY A 510 2.40 -25.28 -26.82
C GLY A 510 3.09 -25.88 -25.61
N LYS A 511 3.82 -26.97 -25.85
CA LYS A 511 4.63 -27.63 -24.81
C LYS A 511 5.92 -28.20 -25.39
N LEU A 512 7.04 -28.01 -24.71
CA LEU A 512 8.29 -28.75 -24.93
C LEU A 512 8.48 -29.77 -23.82
N THR A 513 8.71 -31.04 -24.16
CA THR A 513 8.95 -32.12 -23.19
C THR A 513 10.34 -32.71 -23.39
N SER A 514 11.16 -32.72 -22.34
CA SER A 514 12.55 -33.19 -22.42
C SER A 514 12.66 -34.71 -22.59
N ARG A 515 13.84 -35.17 -23.00
CA ARG A 515 14.25 -36.57 -22.77
C ARG A 515 14.20 -36.91 -21.27
N PRO A 516 13.83 -38.15 -20.88
CA PRO A 516 13.93 -38.58 -19.48
C PRO A 516 15.38 -38.57 -18.98
N PHE A 517 15.56 -38.26 -17.70
CA PHE A 517 16.86 -38.29 -17.03
C PHE A 517 16.75 -38.81 -15.60
N THR A 518 17.87 -39.26 -15.03
CA THR A 518 17.93 -39.63 -13.62
C THR A 518 18.28 -38.41 -12.78
N VAL A 519 17.54 -38.18 -11.69
CA VAL A 519 17.85 -37.11 -10.73
C VAL A 519 19.18 -37.39 -10.04
N ALA A 520 20.25 -36.77 -10.54
CA ALA A 520 21.62 -37.00 -10.10
C ALA A 520 22.19 -35.90 -9.19
N ARG A 521 21.47 -34.78 -9.05
CA ARG A 521 21.83 -33.61 -8.23
C ARG A 521 20.66 -33.21 -7.34
N ARG A 522 20.88 -32.32 -6.38
CA ARG A 522 19.86 -31.90 -5.41
C ARG A 522 18.89 -30.85 -5.95
N TYR A 523 19.33 -30.08 -6.94
CA TYR A 523 18.61 -28.94 -7.47
C TYR A 523 18.58 -28.96 -8.99
N VAL A 524 17.47 -28.46 -9.54
CA VAL A 524 17.35 -28.08 -10.96
C VAL A 524 17.19 -26.56 -11.00
N ASN A 525 18.19 -25.89 -11.55
CA ASN A 525 18.24 -24.45 -11.75
C ASN A 525 17.86 -24.14 -13.20
N VAL A 526 16.88 -23.26 -13.40
CA VAL A 526 16.36 -22.89 -14.72
C VAL A 526 16.32 -21.38 -14.83
N ALA A 527 16.97 -20.81 -15.83
CA ALA A 527 16.78 -19.41 -16.18
C ALA A 527 15.41 -19.25 -16.86
N VAL A 528 14.47 -18.55 -16.20
CA VAL A 528 13.08 -18.40 -16.66
C VAL A 528 12.63 -16.94 -16.63
N GLY A 529 11.91 -16.53 -17.67
CA GLY A 529 11.26 -15.23 -17.85
C GLY A 529 9.87 -15.42 -18.49
N GLY A 530 9.24 -14.32 -18.92
CA GLY A 530 7.86 -14.31 -19.40
C GLY A 530 6.84 -14.19 -18.25
N GLY A 531 5.65 -14.72 -18.47
CA GLY A 531 4.51 -14.63 -17.55
C GLY A 531 4.68 -15.36 -16.22
N SER A 532 3.94 -14.88 -15.22
CA SER A 532 3.93 -15.42 -13.85
C SER A 532 2.85 -16.51 -13.63
N HIS A 533 2.25 -17.03 -14.70
CA HIS A 533 1.09 -17.92 -14.62
C HIS A 533 1.49 -19.38 -14.35
N ARG A 534 1.63 -19.73 -13.07
CA ARG A 534 1.92 -21.11 -12.63
C ARG A 534 0.90 -22.12 -13.19
N GLY A 535 1.40 -23.19 -13.80
CA GLY A 535 0.60 -24.26 -14.39
C GLY A 535 0.17 -24.02 -15.83
N THR A 536 0.27 -22.78 -16.35
CA THR A 536 -0.06 -22.46 -17.75
C THR A 536 1.14 -21.91 -18.51
N THR A 537 1.88 -20.93 -17.98
CA THR A 537 3.16 -20.43 -18.56
C THR A 537 4.31 -20.72 -17.59
N CYS A 538 4.89 -21.91 -17.68
CA CYS A 538 5.79 -22.40 -16.64
C CYS A 538 6.76 -23.50 -17.11
N VAL A 539 7.77 -23.77 -16.30
CA VAL A 539 8.65 -24.93 -16.40
C VAL A 539 8.30 -25.90 -15.27
N ASN A 540 7.83 -27.07 -15.64
CA ASN A 540 7.44 -28.15 -14.75
C ASN A 540 8.52 -29.23 -14.69
N LEU A 541 8.63 -29.87 -13.53
CA LEU A 541 9.44 -31.07 -13.33
C LEU A 541 8.55 -32.21 -12.84
N LEU A 542 8.54 -33.30 -13.61
CA LEU A 542 7.79 -34.50 -13.29
C LEU A 542 8.77 -35.61 -12.90
N VAL A 543 8.55 -36.27 -11.76
CA VAL A 543 9.30 -37.45 -11.32
C VAL A 543 8.37 -38.65 -11.33
N ASP A 544 8.75 -39.70 -12.07
CA ASP A 544 7.93 -40.90 -12.33
C ASP A 544 6.49 -40.55 -12.75
N GLY A 545 6.34 -39.50 -13.57
CA GLY A 545 5.06 -39.04 -14.11
C GLY A 545 4.23 -38.14 -13.17
N VAL A 546 4.73 -37.83 -11.98
CA VAL A 546 4.06 -36.93 -11.02
C VAL A 546 4.73 -35.57 -11.02
N LEU A 547 3.95 -34.49 -11.16
CA LEU A 547 4.45 -33.12 -11.03
C LEU A 547 4.96 -32.88 -9.60
N VAL A 548 6.27 -32.65 -9.44
CA VAL A 548 6.91 -32.44 -8.13
C VAL A 548 7.39 -31.02 -7.92
N ALA A 549 7.64 -30.25 -8.99
CA ALA A 549 8.03 -28.84 -8.91
C ALA A 549 7.60 -28.07 -10.17
N SER A 550 7.38 -26.76 -10.01
CA SER A 550 7.03 -25.85 -11.11
C SER A 550 7.55 -24.44 -10.82
N VAL A 551 8.15 -23.80 -11.82
CA VAL A 551 8.65 -22.42 -11.78
C VAL A 551 8.10 -21.62 -12.96
N ALA A 552 7.90 -20.32 -12.79
CA ALA A 552 7.37 -19.42 -13.82
C ALA A 552 8.15 -18.11 -13.84
N GLY A 553 7.92 -17.29 -14.85
CA GLY A 553 8.46 -15.94 -14.95
C GLY A 553 7.83 -14.97 -13.95
N ARG A 554 8.06 -13.67 -14.14
CA ARG A 554 7.61 -12.59 -13.25
C ARG A 554 7.01 -11.43 -14.03
N ASP A 555 6.30 -11.75 -15.10
CA ASP A 555 5.74 -10.78 -16.05
C ASP A 555 6.84 -9.82 -16.54
N ALA A 556 7.98 -10.42 -16.92
CA ALA A 556 9.19 -9.73 -17.34
C ALA A 556 9.93 -10.58 -18.38
N GLU A 557 10.39 -9.96 -19.47
CA GLU A 557 11.11 -10.67 -20.53
C GLU A 557 12.46 -11.25 -20.06
N PRO A 558 13.29 -10.49 -19.31
CA PRO A 558 14.58 -10.99 -18.86
C PRO A 558 14.44 -12.25 -18.02
N VAL A 559 15.29 -13.23 -18.30
CA VAL A 559 15.32 -14.49 -17.57
C VAL A 559 16.02 -14.32 -16.24
N SER A 560 15.51 -14.98 -15.20
CA SER A 560 16.16 -15.07 -13.90
C SER A 560 16.19 -16.52 -13.43
N VAL A 561 17.26 -16.91 -12.72
CA VAL A 561 17.44 -18.32 -12.34
C VAL A 561 16.49 -18.67 -11.20
N ALA A 562 15.55 -19.57 -11.48
CA ALA A 562 14.70 -20.21 -10.49
C ALA A 562 15.26 -21.59 -10.11
N THR A 563 15.12 -21.99 -8.85
CA THR A 563 15.58 -23.29 -8.34
C THR A 563 14.41 -24.18 -7.95
N MET A 564 14.49 -25.46 -8.32
CA MET A 564 13.62 -26.53 -7.85
C MET A 564 14.42 -27.50 -6.98
N ASN A 565 13.97 -27.72 -5.74
CA ASN A 565 14.53 -28.73 -4.84
C ASN A 565 14.03 -30.13 -5.24
N VAL A 566 14.96 -31.00 -5.61
CA VAL A 566 14.71 -32.37 -6.05
C VAL A 566 15.47 -33.41 -5.22
N PHE A 567 16.03 -32.99 -4.09
CA PHE A 567 16.89 -33.81 -3.24
C PHE A 567 16.25 -35.16 -2.87
N ALA A 568 14.98 -35.13 -2.47
CA ALA A 568 14.27 -36.33 -2.06
C ALA A 568 13.94 -37.32 -3.21
N TYR A 569 14.18 -36.91 -4.46
CA TYR A 569 13.91 -37.71 -5.66
C TYR A 569 15.18 -38.28 -6.31
N GLN A 570 16.34 -38.15 -5.66
CA GLN A 570 17.61 -38.66 -6.20
C GLN A 570 17.52 -40.14 -6.58
N GLY A 571 18.04 -40.45 -7.77
CA GLY A 571 18.00 -41.79 -8.36
C GLY A 571 16.69 -42.15 -9.08
N ARG A 572 15.63 -41.34 -8.98
CA ARG A 572 14.37 -41.54 -9.72
C ARG A 572 14.44 -40.94 -11.13
N THR A 573 13.51 -41.34 -12.00
CA THR A 573 13.44 -40.84 -13.38
C THR A 573 12.58 -39.58 -13.42
N ALA A 574 13.05 -38.56 -14.13
CA ALA A 574 12.38 -37.28 -14.27
C ALA A 574 12.32 -36.79 -15.72
N VAL A 575 11.38 -35.88 -15.98
CA VAL A 575 11.19 -35.15 -17.25
C VAL A 575 10.90 -33.69 -16.94
N ILE A 576 11.43 -32.78 -17.76
CA ILE A 576 11.11 -31.34 -17.71
C ILE A 576 10.09 -31.04 -18.81
N GLU A 577 9.05 -30.27 -18.47
CA GLU A 577 8.11 -29.70 -19.44
C GLU A 577 8.19 -28.18 -19.41
N ILE A 578 8.32 -27.53 -20.56
CA ILE A 578 8.15 -26.08 -20.71
C ILE A 578 6.78 -25.88 -21.35
N VAL A 579 5.86 -25.26 -20.63
CA VAL A 579 4.43 -25.21 -20.97
C VAL A 579 4.03 -23.77 -21.22
N ASP A 580 3.30 -23.58 -22.31
CA ASP A 580 2.49 -22.41 -22.57
C ASP A 580 1.05 -22.83 -22.92
N ALA A 581 0.11 -22.51 -22.05
CA ALA A 581 -1.31 -22.80 -22.21
C ALA A 581 -2.19 -21.55 -21.98
N ASP A 582 -1.58 -20.35 -22.01
CA ASP A 582 -2.28 -19.09 -21.85
C ASP A 582 -2.32 -18.32 -23.18
N THR A 583 -3.30 -17.44 -23.34
CA THR A 583 -3.46 -16.58 -24.52
C THR A 583 -3.72 -15.12 -24.15
N GLY A 584 -3.69 -14.81 -22.84
CA GLY A 584 -3.78 -13.46 -22.32
C GLY A 584 -2.45 -12.71 -22.44
N GLY A 585 -2.41 -11.46 -21.98
CA GLY A 585 -1.16 -10.71 -21.91
C GLY A 585 -0.16 -11.37 -20.96
N TRP A 586 1.12 -11.43 -21.34
CA TRP A 586 2.15 -12.26 -20.70
C TRP A 586 1.86 -13.77 -20.78
N GLY A 587 1.04 -14.18 -21.76
CA GLY A 587 0.77 -15.57 -22.08
C GLY A 587 1.94 -16.23 -22.79
N HIS A 588 3.15 -16.13 -22.24
CA HIS A 588 4.35 -16.76 -22.76
C HIS A 588 5.38 -17.10 -21.69
N VAL A 589 6.33 -17.97 -22.02
CA VAL A 589 7.47 -18.35 -21.18
C VAL A 589 8.76 -18.22 -21.96
N ASN A 590 9.76 -17.57 -21.35
CA ASN A 590 11.13 -17.52 -21.83
C ASN A 590 11.98 -18.47 -20.98
N VAL A 591 12.78 -19.33 -21.60
CA VAL A 591 13.67 -20.28 -20.91
C VAL A 591 15.06 -20.22 -21.50
N ASP A 592 16.06 -20.05 -20.64
CA ASP A 592 17.46 -20.22 -21.00
C ASP A 592 18.05 -21.42 -20.21
N ARG A 593 19.36 -21.47 -20.03
CA ARG A 593 20.14 -22.59 -19.48
C ARG A 593 19.48 -23.32 -18.31
N ILE A 594 19.45 -24.64 -18.43
CA ILE A 594 18.99 -25.59 -17.40
C ILE A 594 20.20 -26.31 -16.82
N VAL A 595 20.43 -26.16 -15.52
CA VAL A 595 21.60 -26.70 -14.81
C VAL A 595 21.16 -27.53 -13.61
N PHE A 596 21.69 -28.74 -13.48
CA PHE A 596 21.52 -29.55 -12.28
C PHE A 596 22.70 -29.31 -11.32
N SER A 597 22.42 -28.96 -10.07
CA SER A 597 23.43 -28.55 -9.09
C SER A 597 23.15 -29.15 -7.70
N ASP A 598 24.18 -29.30 -6.88
CA ASP A 598 24.03 -29.64 -5.45
C ASP A 598 23.96 -28.41 -4.55
N VAL A 599 23.99 -27.20 -5.14
CA VAL A 599 23.86 -25.91 -4.46
C VAL A 599 22.61 -25.18 -4.98
N PRO A 600 21.73 -24.65 -4.12
CA PRO A 600 20.61 -23.82 -4.57
C PRO A 600 21.12 -22.45 -5.03
N THR A 601 20.35 -21.71 -5.83
CA THR A 601 20.77 -20.37 -6.27
C THR A 601 20.77 -19.35 -5.14
N ASP A 602 19.82 -19.45 -4.21
CA ASP A 602 19.75 -18.62 -3.01
C ASP A 602 20.41 -19.34 -1.82
N THR A 603 21.64 -18.94 -1.52
CA THR A 603 22.47 -19.45 -0.42
C THR A 603 22.42 -18.56 0.83
N ARG A 604 21.56 -17.53 0.86
CA ARG A 604 21.44 -16.64 2.03
C ARG A 604 21.02 -17.44 3.26
N PRO A 605 21.49 -17.10 4.48
CA PRO A 605 20.99 -17.70 5.71
C PRO A 605 19.46 -17.65 5.78
N LEU A 606 18.82 -18.69 6.33
CA LEU A 606 17.36 -18.81 6.35
C LEU A 606 16.69 -17.63 7.05
N GLU A 607 17.31 -17.07 8.08
CA GLU A 607 16.84 -15.87 8.77
C GLU A 607 16.84 -14.59 7.93
N GLN A 608 17.45 -14.61 6.74
CA GLN A 608 17.52 -13.47 5.82
C GLN A 608 16.58 -13.58 4.63
N VAL A 609 15.81 -14.67 4.49
CA VAL A 609 14.80 -14.78 3.41
C VAL A 609 13.44 -14.21 3.87
N PRO A 610 12.65 -13.55 2.97
CA PRO A 610 11.45 -12.81 3.38
C PRO A 610 10.32 -13.64 4.01
N ASP A 611 10.21 -14.92 3.62
CA ASP A 611 9.17 -15.86 4.07
C ASP A 611 9.62 -16.73 5.26
N HIS A 612 10.83 -16.51 5.79
CA HIS A 612 11.27 -17.10 7.04
C HIS A 612 10.79 -16.27 8.23
N GLY A 613 10.39 -16.97 9.29
CA GLY A 613 9.77 -16.36 10.45
C GLY A 613 9.05 -17.39 11.30
N THR A 614 7.95 -16.96 11.92
CA THR A 614 7.09 -17.85 12.71
C THR A 614 5.62 -17.47 12.56
N LEU A 615 4.74 -18.45 12.77
CA LEU A 615 3.28 -18.27 12.86
C LEU A 615 2.78 -18.93 14.13
N ALA A 616 1.81 -18.34 14.82
CA ALA A 616 1.16 -18.94 15.98
C ALA A 616 -0.36 -18.82 15.90
N LEU A 617 -1.06 -19.90 16.27
CA LEU A 617 -2.51 -19.90 16.50
C LEU A 617 -2.75 -20.34 17.94
N ALA A 618 -3.48 -19.54 18.72
CA ALA A 618 -3.82 -19.88 20.09
C ALA A 618 -5.28 -19.58 20.41
N ALA A 619 -5.87 -20.40 21.28
CA ALA A 619 -7.12 -20.07 21.96
C ALA A 619 -6.80 -19.47 23.33
N LEU A 620 -7.48 -18.39 23.69
CA LEU A 620 -7.37 -17.75 25.00
C LEU A 620 -8.28 -18.47 26.02
N ASP A 621 -8.07 -19.79 26.12
CA ASP A 621 -8.74 -20.67 27.07
C ASP A 621 -7.78 -21.80 27.47
N GLY A 622 -7.41 -21.90 28.75
CA GLY A 622 -6.53 -22.95 29.24
C GLY A 622 -7.09 -24.38 29.15
N ARG A 623 -8.39 -24.53 28.84
CA ARG A 623 -9.01 -25.84 28.54
C ARG A 623 -8.81 -26.29 27.10
N ALA A 624 -8.22 -25.45 26.25
CA ALA A 624 -8.00 -25.81 24.87
C ALA A 624 -7.03 -27.00 24.76
N VAL A 625 -7.18 -27.77 23.69
CA VAL A 625 -6.30 -28.86 23.31
C VAL A 625 -5.52 -28.39 22.09
N ALA A 626 -4.22 -28.14 22.28
CA ALA A 626 -3.31 -27.76 21.21
C ALA A 626 -2.57 -29.01 20.71
N ARG A 627 -2.61 -29.24 19.41
CA ARG A 627 -1.94 -30.35 18.72
C ARG A 627 -0.98 -29.74 17.71
N PRO A 628 0.33 -29.72 17.99
CA PRO A 628 1.30 -29.00 17.16
C PRO A 628 1.40 -29.56 15.75
N SER A 629 1.16 -30.87 15.60
CA SER A 629 1.14 -31.56 14.32
C SER A 629 -0.01 -32.57 14.28
N VAL A 630 -0.79 -32.60 13.20
CA VAL A 630 -1.83 -33.60 12.92
C VAL A 630 -1.48 -34.37 11.66
N ALA A 631 -1.74 -35.69 11.64
CA ALA A 631 -1.33 -36.55 10.52
C ALA A 631 -2.21 -36.41 9.26
N ARG A 632 -3.44 -35.92 9.40
CA ARG A 632 -4.41 -35.72 8.29
C ARG A 632 -5.20 -34.44 8.50
N TRP A 633 -5.40 -33.67 7.43
CA TRP A 633 -6.04 -32.36 7.49
C TRP A 633 -6.68 -31.91 6.17
N ASP A 634 -7.19 -32.85 5.37
CA ASP A 634 -7.84 -32.52 4.09
C ASP A 634 -9.20 -31.84 4.30
N GLY A 635 -9.83 -32.06 5.45
CA GLY A 635 -11.04 -31.34 5.87
C GLY A 635 -11.31 -31.42 7.36
N PRO A 636 -12.33 -30.70 7.87
CA PRO A 636 -12.61 -30.60 9.31
C PRO A 636 -12.80 -31.94 10.02
N ASP A 637 -13.56 -32.88 9.43
CA ASP A 637 -13.80 -34.20 10.03
C ASP A 637 -12.51 -34.99 10.21
N GLU A 638 -11.58 -34.90 9.24
CA GLU A 638 -10.28 -35.53 9.35
C GLU A 638 -9.44 -34.89 10.44
N VAL A 639 -9.40 -33.57 10.56
CA VAL A 639 -8.63 -32.91 11.64
C VAL A 639 -9.15 -33.31 13.02
N PHE A 640 -10.47 -33.47 13.18
CA PHE A 640 -11.08 -33.96 14.42
C PHE A 640 -10.75 -35.42 14.73
N ALA A 641 -10.49 -36.24 13.71
CA ALA A 641 -10.23 -37.68 13.83
C ALA A 641 -8.75 -38.06 13.69
N ALA A 642 -7.88 -37.13 13.28
CA ALA A 642 -6.48 -37.38 12.99
C ALA A 642 -5.71 -37.79 14.24
N GLU A 643 -4.71 -38.65 14.07
CA GLU A 643 -3.66 -38.90 15.07
C GLU A 643 -2.62 -37.78 15.03
N ASP A 644 -1.74 -37.73 16.05
CA ASP A 644 -0.68 -36.73 16.09
C ASP A 644 0.32 -37.01 14.98
N GLY A 645 0.70 -35.96 14.26
CA GLY A 645 1.75 -36.02 13.24
C GLY A 645 3.14 -35.77 13.83
N PRO A 646 4.21 -35.96 13.05
CA PRO A 646 5.56 -35.58 13.44
C PRO A 646 5.70 -34.05 13.60
N THR A 647 6.39 -33.62 14.65
CA THR A 647 6.66 -32.19 14.94
C THR A 647 7.80 -31.61 14.12
N GLU A 648 8.59 -32.46 13.47
CA GLU A 648 9.59 -32.08 12.47
C GLU A 648 9.31 -32.86 11.17
N VAL A 649 9.21 -32.15 10.05
CA VAL A 649 9.03 -32.77 8.72
C VAL A 649 9.95 -32.13 7.69
N ASP A 650 10.33 -32.91 6.68
CA ASP A 650 10.98 -32.38 5.49
C ASP A 650 9.98 -31.55 4.69
N GLY A 651 10.16 -30.23 4.70
CA GLY A 651 9.27 -29.27 4.04
C GLY A 651 9.28 -29.36 2.51
N SER A 652 10.25 -30.08 1.92
CA SER A 652 10.29 -30.36 0.49
C SER A 652 9.40 -31.55 0.08
N LEU A 653 9.03 -32.40 1.05
CA LEU A 653 8.28 -33.64 0.82
C LEU A 653 6.85 -33.58 1.32
N ALA A 654 6.63 -32.91 2.45
CA ALA A 654 5.33 -32.89 3.12
C ALA A 654 5.06 -31.53 3.77
N GLY A 655 3.78 -31.14 3.76
CA GLY A 655 3.29 -30.06 4.61
C GLY A 655 3.20 -30.49 6.07
N GLN A 656 3.05 -29.52 6.95
CA GLN A 656 2.79 -29.72 8.38
C GLN A 656 1.59 -28.87 8.77
N ALA A 657 0.65 -29.39 9.56
CA ALA A 657 -0.47 -28.62 10.07
C ALA A 657 -0.71 -28.92 11.53
N GLY A 658 -1.23 -27.95 12.26
CA GLY A 658 -1.57 -28.09 13.67
C GLY A 658 -2.98 -27.59 13.94
N SER A 659 -3.49 -27.90 15.13
CA SER A 659 -4.84 -27.50 15.53
C SER A 659 -4.95 -27.09 16.99
N VAL A 660 -5.94 -26.24 17.28
CA VAL A 660 -6.33 -25.83 18.62
C VAL A 660 -7.84 -25.99 18.76
N ALA A 661 -8.27 -26.82 19.72
CA ALA A 661 -9.68 -27.15 19.93
C ALA A 661 -10.16 -26.76 21.33
N VAL A 662 -11.32 -26.09 21.42
CA VAL A 662 -11.91 -25.64 22.70
C VAL A 662 -13.24 -26.37 22.94
N PRO A 663 -13.32 -27.24 23.98
CA PRO A 663 -14.58 -27.86 24.36
C PRO A 663 -15.48 -26.88 25.11
N VAL A 664 -16.76 -26.87 24.73
CA VAL A 664 -17.79 -25.99 25.27
C VAL A 664 -19.08 -26.79 25.50
N ARG A 665 -19.66 -26.68 26.69
CA ARG A 665 -20.99 -27.22 26.99
C ARG A 665 -21.97 -26.08 27.13
N LEU A 666 -23.07 -26.11 26.37
CA LEU A 666 -24.07 -25.04 26.31
C LEU A 666 -25.44 -25.55 26.74
N ALA A 667 -26.01 -25.01 27.81
CA ALA A 667 -27.41 -25.19 28.16
C ALA A 667 -28.34 -24.53 27.11
N PRO A 668 -29.64 -24.88 27.06
CA PRO A 668 -30.59 -24.23 26.15
C PRO A 668 -30.54 -22.70 26.27
N GLY A 669 -30.39 -22.00 25.14
CA GLY A 669 -30.29 -20.53 25.10
C GLY A 669 -28.97 -19.92 25.57
N GLN A 670 -28.04 -20.71 26.12
CA GLN A 670 -26.75 -20.22 26.60
C GLN A 670 -25.85 -19.79 25.43
N SER A 671 -25.13 -18.68 25.64
CA SER A 671 -24.05 -18.23 24.76
C SER A 671 -22.70 -18.32 25.46
N ARG A 672 -21.63 -18.63 24.72
CA ARG A 672 -20.25 -18.52 25.18
C ARG A 672 -19.35 -18.05 24.05
N THR A 673 -18.46 -17.11 24.35
CA THR A 673 -17.44 -16.62 23.42
C THR A 673 -16.12 -17.33 23.65
N VAL A 674 -15.49 -17.78 22.56
CA VAL A 674 -14.15 -18.34 22.53
C VAL A 674 -13.31 -17.44 21.63
N ARG A 675 -12.15 -17.00 22.12
CA ARG A 675 -11.26 -16.10 21.40
C ARG A 675 -10.03 -16.85 20.92
N PHE A 676 -9.71 -16.69 19.65
CA PHE A 676 -8.45 -17.10 19.08
C PHE A 676 -7.61 -15.88 18.71
N VAL A 677 -6.30 -16.03 18.78
CA VAL A 677 -5.34 -15.07 18.24
C VAL A 677 -4.49 -15.80 17.22
N LEU A 678 -4.46 -15.28 16.00
CA LEU A 678 -3.52 -15.65 14.95
C LEU A 678 -2.43 -14.57 14.94
N GLY A 679 -1.21 -14.92 15.32
CA GLY A 679 -0.05 -14.01 15.30
C GLY A 679 0.99 -14.47 14.27
N TRP A 680 1.71 -13.52 13.69
CA TRP A 680 2.81 -13.79 12.76
C TRP A 680 4.03 -12.94 13.05
N HIS A 681 5.19 -13.40 12.58
CA HIS A 681 6.44 -12.68 12.70
C HIS A 681 7.36 -13.05 11.53
N PHE A 682 7.28 -12.25 10.46
CA PHE A 682 8.08 -12.36 9.22
C PHE A 682 8.84 -11.04 9.00
N PRO A 683 9.95 -10.82 9.73
CA PRO A 683 10.52 -9.49 9.89
C PRO A 683 11.27 -8.99 8.65
N VAL A 684 11.68 -9.87 7.73
CA VAL A 684 12.50 -9.47 6.57
C VAL A 684 11.56 -9.07 5.42
N PRO A 685 11.53 -7.79 5.00
CA PRO A 685 10.76 -7.38 3.83
C PRO A 685 11.42 -7.90 2.54
N ASP A 686 10.70 -7.83 1.41
CA ASP A 686 11.31 -8.12 0.12
C ASP A 686 12.36 -7.06 -0.25
N ARG A 687 13.62 -7.46 -0.23
CA ARG A 687 14.77 -6.58 -0.45
C ARG A 687 14.98 -6.23 -1.92
N VAL A 688 14.41 -7.00 -2.84
CA VAL A 688 14.53 -6.73 -4.28
C VAL A 688 13.63 -5.56 -4.65
N SER A 689 12.33 -5.65 -4.34
CA SER A 689 11.37 -4.59 -4.69
C SER A 689 11.62 -3.30 -3.91
N LEU A 690 12.20 -3.38 -2.70
CA LEU A 690 12.56 -2.22 -1.89
C LEU A 690 14.05 -1.85 -2.02
N GLY A 691 14.76 -2.37 -3.02
CA GLY A 691 16.20 -2.20 -3.19
C GLY A 691 16.64 -0.73 -3.32
N PHE A 692 15.75 0.14 -3.81
CA PHE A 692 16.00 1.58 -3.92
C PHE A 692 16.04 2.32 -2.56
N LEU A 693 15.55 1.71 -1.47
CA LEU A 693 15.64 2.32 -0.15
C LEU A 693 17.06 2.22 0.40
N ARG A 694 17.57 3.32 0.95
CA ARG A 694 18.81 3.36 1.73
C ARG A 694 18.69 2.40 2.91
N GLY A 695 19.69 1.52 3.03
CA GLY A 695 19.76 0.49 4.06
C GLY A 695 18.82 -0.69 3.85
N SER A 696 18.23 -0.88 2.67
CA SER A 696 17.30 -1.98 2.35
C SER A 696 17.82 -3.38 2.69
N ASP A 697 19.14 -3.57 2.69
CA ASP A 697 19.86 -4.78 3.08
C ASP A 697 19.80 -5.09 4.59
N THR A 698 19.39 -4.13 5.43
CA THR A 698 19.31 -4.29 6.90
C THR A 698 17.92 -4.04 7.46
N LEU A 699 17.07 -3.30 6.76
CA LEU A 699 15.71 -2.98 7.23
C LEU A 699 14.89 -4.23 7.56
N ARG A 700 14.15 -4.13 8.66
CA ARG A 700 13.14 -5.11 9.06
C ARG A 700 11.80 -4.42 9.27
N ARG A 701 10.72 -5.19 9.23
CA ARG A 701 9.41 -4.74 9.72
C ARG A 701 9.55 -4.31 11.18
N GLN A 702 8.85 -3.25 11.57
CA GLN A 702 8.95 -2.66 12.91
C GLN A 702 8.67 -3.64 14.04
N TYR A 703 7.76 -4.60 13.83
CA TYR A 703 7.49 -5.63 14.82
C TYR A 703 8.66 -6.58 15.05
N GLY A 704 9.61 -6.68 14.10
CA GLY A 704 10.81 -7.52 14.19
C GLY A 704 11.81 -7.08 15.27
N GLY A 705 11.77 -5.81 15.67
CA GLY A 705 12.51 -5.30 16.83
C GLY A 705 11.71 -5.36 18.14
N ARG A 706 10.39 -5.60 18.08
CA ARG A 706 9.49 -5.59 19.24
C ARG A 706 9.21 -6.97 19.82
N PHE A 707 9.22 -7.99 18.98
CA PHE A 707 8.87 -9.35 19.34
C PHE A 707 9.96 -10.30 18.84
N ALA A 708 10.25 -11.35 19.61
CA ALA A 708 11.21 -12.37 19.18
C ALA A 708 10.62 -13.31 18.12
N ASP A 709 9.32 -13.61 18.24
CA ASP A 709 8.58 -14.54 17.38
C ASP A 709 7.05 -14.30 17.50
N ALA A 710 6.27 -15.05 16.71
CA ALA A 710 4.81 -14.99 16.69
C ALA A 710 4.16 -15.45 18.01
N ARG A 711 4.84 -16.30 18.79
CA ARG A 711 4.36 -16.69 20.12
C ARG A 711 4.39 -15.48 21.06
N ALA A 712 5.47 -14.71 21.06
CA ALA A 712 5.59 -13.49 21.86
C ALA A 712 4.51 -12.46 21.48
N VAL A 713 4.18 -12.35 20.19
CA VAL A 713 3.05 -11.53 19.71
C VAL A 713 1.73 -11.99 20.33
N VAL A 714 1.42 -13.30 20.26
CA VAL A 714 0.19 -13.88 20.82
C VAL A 714 0.12 -13.68 22.34
N GLU A 715 1.23 -13.90 23.06
CA GLU A 715 1.30 -13.70 24.51
C GLU A 715 1.10 -12.22 24.90
N HIS A 716 1.64 -11.28 24.12
CA HIS A 716 1.42 -9.85 24.31
C HIS A 716 -0.05 -9.47 24.12
N VAL A 717 -0.67 -9.89 23.00
CA VAL A 717 -2.09 -9.64 22.75
C VAL A 717 -2.94 -10.27 23.85
N ALA A 718 -2.64 -11.50 24.27
CA ALA A 718 -3.39 -12.18 25.32
C ALA A 718 -3.28 -11.48 26.69
N GLY A 719 -2.13 -10.90 27.02
CA GLY A 719 -1.91 -10.15 28.26
C GLY A 719 -2.72 -8.86 28.35
N ASP A 720 -2.95 -8.20 27.21
CA ASP A 720 -3.56 -6.87 27.11
C ASP A 720 -4.93 -6.85 26.42
N LEU A 721 -5.48 -8.02 26.08
CA LEU A 721 -6.63 -8.12 25.17
C LEU A 721 -7.84 -7.33 25.63
N ASP A 722 -8.18 -7.37 26.92
CA ASP A 722 -9.34 -6.67 27.44
C ASP A 722 -9.25 -5.16 27.16
N ARG A 723 -8.06 -4.57 27.30
CA ARG A 723 -7.81 -3.16 26.96
C ARG A 723 -7.87 -2.94 25.45
N LEU A 724 -7.13 -3.72 24.68
CA LEU A 724 -7.03 -3.58 23.22
C LEU A 724 -8.39 -3.73 22.54
N GLU A 725 -9.18 -4.73 22.94
CA GLU A 725 -10.53 -4.98 22.45
C GLU A 725 -11.49 -3.88 22.90
N ALA A 726 -11.43 -3.44 24.16
CA ALA A 726 -12.30 -2.37 24.66
C ALA A 726 -12.04 -1.03 23.94
N ASP A 727 -10.78 -0.64 23.74
CA ASP A 727 -10.42 0.61 23.08
C ASP A 727 -10.78 0.56 21.58
N THR A 728 -10.55 -0.58 20.90
CA THR A 728 -10.97 -0.78 19.49
C THR A 728 -12.50 -0.70 19.35
N ARG A 729 -13.25 -1.37 20.23
CA ARG A 729 -14.72 -1.31 20.23
C ARG A 729 -15.24 0.07 20.60
N ALA A 730 -14.57 0.79 21.49
CA ALA A 730 -14.92 2.16 21.82
C ALA A 730 -14.76 3.07 20.59
N TRP A 731 -13.71 2.90 19.79
CA TRP A 731 -13.57 3.61 18.52
C TRP A 731 -14.71 3.26 17.54
N VAL A 732 -14.95 1.98 17.27
CA VAL A 732 -16.02 1.54 16.34
C VAL A 732 -17.38 2.05 16.78
N LYS A 733 -17.70 1.98 18.08
CA LYS A 733 -18.93 2.53 18.64
C LYS A 733 -19.01 4.04 18.45
N THR A 734 -17.91 4.76 18.64
CA THR A 734 -17.86 6.23 18.47
C THR A 734 -18.09 6.63 17.03
N TRP A 735 -17.46 5.94 16.08
CA TRP A 735 -17.58 6.20 14.65
C TRP A 735 -18.95 5.79 14.10
N TYR A 736 -19.36 4.54 14.34
CA TYR A 736 -20.54 3.98 13.69
C TYR A 736 -21.81 4.13 14.50
N THR A 737 -21.82 3.83 15.79
CA THR A 737 -23.06 3.74 16.58
C THR A 737 -23.51 5.10 17.12
N ASP A 738 -22.57 5.87 17.65
CA ASP A 738 -22.89 7.11 18.37
C ASP A 738 -22.95 8.34 17.46
N ALA A 739 -22.41 8.24 16.24
CA ALA A 739 -22.54 9.28 15.22
C ALA A 739 -23.96 9.33 14.62
N THR A 740 -24.37 10.48 14.14
CA THR A 740 -25.71 10.69 13.52
C THR A 740 -25.69 10.66 11.99
N LEU A 741 -24.51 10.60 11.38
CA LEU A 741 -24.32 10.55 9.92
C LEU A 741 -24.87 9.24 9.32
N PRO A 742 -25.22 9.15 8.02
CA PRO A 742 -25.64 7.90 7.40
C PRO A 742 -24.63 6.75 7.56
N HIS A 743 -25.11 5.52 7.80
CA HIS A 743 -24.24 4.34 7.96
C HIS A 743 -23.38 4.08 6.72
N TRP A 744 -23.99 4.09 5.52
CA TRP A 744 -23.25 3.92 4.25
C TRP A 744 -22.13 4.94 4.08
N PHE A 745 -22.35 6.18 4.54
CA PHE A 745 -21.38 7.28 4.46
C PHE A 745 -20.22 7.05 5.42
N LEU A 746 -20.51 6.66 6.66
CA LEU A 746 -19.50 6.31 7.68
C LEU A 746 -18.67 5.09 7.27
N GLU A 747 -19.28 4.10 6.62
CA GLU A 747 -18.59 2.93 6.08
C GLU A 747 -17.66 3.34 4.94
N ARG A 748 -18.16 4.08 3.95
CA ARG A 748 -17.37 4.48 2.78
C ARG A 748 -16.20 5.40 3.13
N THR A 749 -16.39 6.33 4.06
CA THR A 749 -15.36 7.33 4.43
C THR A 749 -14.30 6.80 5.40
N LEU A 750 -14.50 5.62 5.99
CA LEU A 750 -13.49 4.96 6.83
C LEU A 750 -12.84 3.75 6.16
N ALA A 751 -13.53 3.09 5.22
CA ALA A 751 -13.01 1.88 4.57
C ALA A 751 -11.60 2.05 3.96
N PRO A 752 -11.26 3.14 3.25
CA PRO A 752 -9.89 3.34 2.73
C PRO A 752 -8.79 3.44 3.79
N ALA A 753 -9.13 3.66 5.08
CA ALA A 753 -8.14 3.57 6.15
C ALA A 753 -7.60 2.13 6.32
N SER A 754 -8.24 1.13 5.73
CA SER A 754 -7.74 -0.25 5.68
C SER A 754 -6.50 -0.43 4.81
N THR A 755 -6.18 0.53 3.93
CA THR A 755 -4.90 0.58 3.19
C THR A 755 -3.69 0.60 4.13
N LEU A 756 -3.85 1.09 5.37
CA LEU A 756 -2.76 1.00 6.35
C LEU A 756 -2.42 -0.46 6.70
N ALA A 757 -3.38 -1.38 6.63
CA ALA A 757 -3.22 -2.80 6.95
C ALA A 757 -2.89 -3.66 5.71
N THR A 758 -2.36 -3.06 4.64
CA THR A 758 -1.99 -3.73 3.39
C THR A 758 -0.51 -3.55 3.10
N ASN A 759 0.03 -4.24 2.10
CA ASN A 759 1.39 -3.98 1.62
C ASN A 759 1.52 -2.72 0.76
N THR A 760 0.51 -1.85 0.76
CA THR A 760 0.72 -0.45 0.37
C THR A 760 1.59 0.25 1.43
N CYS A 761 1.50 -0.13 2.72
CA CYS A 761 2.17 0.58 3.82
C CYS A 761 3.21 -0.27 4.55
N TYR A 762 4.34 0.35 4.88
CA TYR A 762 5.46 -0.24 5.62
C TYR A 762 5.85 0.66 6.79
N LEU A 763 6.18 0.03 7.92
CA LEU A 763 6.83 0.67 9.05
C LEU A 763 8.06 -0.17 9.36
N PHE A 764 9.23 0.44 9.25
CA PHE A 764 10.50 -0.24 9.47
C PHE A 764 10.96 -0.13 10.93
N ASP A 765 11.91 -0.97 11.32
CA ASP A 765 12.49 -1.05 12.67
C ASP A 765 13.30 0.19 13.08
N ASP A 766 13.76 0.98 12.11
CA ASP A 766 14.34 2.32 12.33
C ASP A 766 13.27 3.42 12.57
N GLY A 767 11.99 3.06 12.53
CA GLY A 767 10.84 3.94 12.69
C GLY A 767 10.34 4.58 11.40
N ARG A 768 11.03 4.43 10.26
CA ARG A 768 10.65 5.02 8.97
C ARG A 768 9.34 4.43 8.48
N PHE A 769 8.37 5.30 8.22
CA PHE A 769 7.17 4.95 7.47
C PHE A 769 7.42 5.13 5.97
N TYR A 770 6.99 4.14 5.20
CA TYR A 770 7.07 4.13 3.74
C TYR A 770 5.73 3.66 3.17
N GLY A 771 5.33 4.24 2.04
CA GLY A 771 4.16 3.81 1.29
C GLY A 771 4.44 3.66 -0.18
N TRP A 772 3.86 2.63 -0.80
CA TRP A 772 3.65 2.57 -2.25
C TRP A 772 2.45 3.43 -2.63
N GLU A 773 2.20 3.65 -3.92
CA GLU A 773 0.91 4.21 -4.34
C GLU A 773 -0.22 3.18 -4.25
N GLY A 774 0.04 1.95 -4.70
CA GLY A 774 -0.82 0.79 -4.52
C GLY A 774 0.02 -0.43 -4.12
N VAL A 775 -0.61 -1.55 -3.78
CA VAL A 775 0.12 -2.77 -3.37
C VAL A 775 1.14 -3.16 -4.46
N TYR A 776 2.43 -3.07 -4.10
CA TYR A 776 3.59 -3.33 -4.99
C TYR A 776 3.62 -2.52 -6.30
N CYS A 777 2.92 -1.38 -6.36
CA CYS A 777 2.85 -0.56 -7.56
C CYS A 777 3.27 0.89 -7.28
N CYS A 778 4.08 1.42 -8.19
CA CYS A 778 4.68 2.76 -8.18
C CYS A 778 5.48 3.06 -6.89
N PRO A 779 6.83 3.00 -6.94
CA PRO A 779 7.66 3.13 -5.74
C PRO A 779 7.68 4.54 -5.17
N GLY A 780 7.80 4.62 -3.85
CA GLY A 780 7.97 5.86 -3.10
C GLY A 780 6.66 6.32 -2.50
N THR A 781 6.73 7.01 -1.35
CA THR A 781 5.59 7.73 -0.75
C THR A 781 5.25 8.96 -1.62
N CYS A 782 4.86 8.69 -2.87
CA CYS A 782 4.82 9.63 -3.97
C CYS A 782 4.04 10.89 -3.57
N GLU A 783 4.71 12.03 -3.59
CA GLU A 783 4.20 13.25 -2.98
C GLU A 783 2.86 13.65 -3.57
N HIS A 784 2.73 13.61 -4.91
CA HIS A 784 1.50 14.01 -5.57
C HIS A 784 0.32 13.05 -5.32
N VAL A 785 0.54 11.75 -5.03
CA VAL A 785 -0.53 10.79 -4.70
C VAL A 785 -0.90 10.90 -3.23
N TRP A 786 0.11 10.90 -2.37
CA TRP A 786 -0.05 10.97 -0.92
C TRP A 786 -0.49 12.36 -0.44
N ASN A 787 -0.51 13.36 -1.31
CA ASN A 787 -1.14 14.66 -1.06
C ASN A 787 -2.65 14.52 -0.75
N TYR A 788 -3.30 13.54 -1.38
CA TYR A 788 -4.72 13.25 -1.20
C TYR A 788 -5.02 12.47 0.10
N ALA A 789 -4.05 11.69 0.58
CA ALA A 789 -4.25 10.78 1.70
C ALA A 789 -4.52 11.51 3.03
N GLN A 790 -5.79 11.55 3.47
CA GLN A 790 -6.19 12.18 4.72
C GLN A 790 -6.38 11.17 5.87
N SER A 791 -6.69 9.90 5.57
CA SER A 791 -7.04 8.90 6.59
C SER A 791 -5.92 8.69 7.63
N ILE A 792 -4.71 8.33 7.19
CA ILE A 792 -3.58 8.05 8.08
C ILE A 792 -3.16 9.31 8.84
N ALA A 793 -3.14 10.48 8.18
CA ALA A 793 -2.80 11.74 8.83
C ALA A 793 -3.72 12.16 9.97
N ARG A 794 -4.98 11.75 9.93
CA ARG A 794 -5.97 12.09 10.97
C ARG A 794 -6.10 11.00 12.02
N LEU A 795 -5.84 9.74 11.68
CA LEU A 795 -5.93 8.61 12.60
C LEU A 795 -4.60 8.30 13.30
N PHE A 796 -3.48 8.50 12.63
CA PHE A 796 -2.11 8.23 13.09
C PHE A 796 -1.12 9.35 12.67
N PRO A 797 -1.36 10.62 13.06
CA PRO A 797 -0.55 11.78 12.66
C PRO A 797 0.95 11.65 13.00
N GLN A 798 1.32 10.79 13.96
CA GLN A 798 2.72 10.52 14.26
C GLN A 798 3.49 9.92 13.07
N LEU A 799 2.86 9.04 12.29
CA LEU A 799 3.50 8.42 11.12
C LEU A 799 3.83 9.49 10.08
N GLU A 800 2.86 10.34 9.77
CA GLU A 800 3.01 11.40 8.78
C GLU A 800 3.98 12.48 9.25
N ARG A 801 3.99 12.85 10.53
CA ARG A 801 5.01 13.74 11.10
C ARG A 801 6.43 13.22 10.92
N ASP A 802 6.68 11.94 11.23
CA ASP A 802 8.01 11.34 11.02
C ASP A 802 8.35 11.33 9.53
N THR A 803 7.43 10.93 8.64
CA THR A 803 7.66 10.96 7.19
C THR A 803 8.03 12.35 6.69
N ARG A 804 7.28 13.40 7.07
CA ARG A 804 7.59 14.77 6.66
C ARG A 804 8.99 15.20 7.11
N SER A 805 9.39 14.87 8.35
CA SER A 805 10.68 15.28 8.90
C SER A 805 11.87 14.46 8.40
N ARG A 806 11.72 13.14 8.36
CA ARG A 806 12.80 12.19 8.07
C ARG A 806 12.95 11.97 6.57
N VAL A 807 11.83 11.79 5.86
CA VAL A 807 11.84 11.45 4.44
C VAL A 807 11.79 12.73 3.63
N ASP A 808 10.69 13.48 3.66
CA ASP A 808 10.48 14.56 2.68
C ASP A 808 11.42 15.75 2.93
N LEU A 809 11.48 16.28 4.15
CA LEU A 809 12.43 17.34 4.55
C LEU A 809 13.79 16.79 5.00
N GLY A 810 14.07 15.51 4.74
CA GLY A 810 15.31 14.84 5.12
C GLY A 810 15.94 14.14 3.93
N ILE A 811 15.65 12.84 3.76
CA ILE A 811 16.24 12.01 2.70
C ILE A 811 15.94 12.54 1.30
N GLY A 812 14.70 12.98 1.05
CA GLY A 812 14.21 13.51 -0.22
C GLY A 812 14.42 15.02 -0.40
N PHE A 813 15.16 15.69 0.48
CA PHE A 813 15.34 17.14 0.45
C PHE A 813 16.68 17.55 -0.16
N HIS A 814 16.65 18.48 -1.11
CA HIS A 814 17.85 19.13 -1.63
C HIS A 814 18.21 20.37 -0.79
N PRO A 815 19.24 20.33 0.08
CA PRO A 815 19.53 21.43 1.00
C PRO A 815 19.96 22.72 0.31
N ASP A 816 20.61 22.64 -0.84
CA ASP A 816 21.12 23.81 -1.56
C ASP A 816 20.00 24.57 -2.27
N THR A 817 18.98 23.87 -2.78
CA THR A 817 17.91 24.47 -3.57
C THR A 817 16.63 24.66 -2.75
N GLY A 818 16.24 23.68 -1.93
CA GLY A 818 14.93 23.61 -1.28
C GLY A 818 13.94 22.68 -1.98
N GLN A 819 14.32 22.10 -3.13
CA GLN A 819 13.50 21.11 -3.81
C GLN A 819 13.28 19.87 -2.94
N ILE A 820 12.07 19.32 -3.00
CA ILE A 820 11.71 18.03 -2.43
C ILE A 820 11.50 17.05 -3.60
N GLY A 821 12.10 15.86 -3.49
CA GLY A 821 11.98 14.80 -4.48
C GLY A 821 10.63 14.09 -4.36
N ASN A 822 9.89 14.01 -5.46
CA ASN A 822 8.54 13.46 -5.54
C ASN A 822 8.43 12.01 -5.03
N ARG A 823 9.51 11.21 -5.13
CA ARG A 823 9.55 9.82 -4.62
C ARG A 823 10.75 9.57 -3.70
N ALA A 824 11.40 10.63 -3.23
CA ALA A 824 12.62 10.58 -2.41
C ALA A 824 13.66 9.59 -2.98
N GLU A 825 13.96 8.52 -2.25
CA GLU A 825 15.01 7.52 -2.58
C GLU A 825 14.77 6.79 -3.90
N ALA A 826 13.52 6.71 -4.37
CA ALA A 826 13.21 6.07 -5.65
C ALA A 826 13.40 7.02 -6.85
N ASP A 827 13.13 8.31 -6.68
CA ASP A 827 13.29 9.35 -7.70
C ASP A 827 13.29 10.74 -7.05
N MET A 828 14.37 11.49 -7.25
CA MET A 828 14.57 12.85 -6.73
C MET A 828 14.03 13.93 -7.65
N ALA A 829 13.43 13.59 -8.81
CA ALA A 829 12.69 14.54 -9.61
C ALA A 829 11.56 15.16 -8.80
N TRP A 830 11.26 16.44 -9.03
CA TRP A 830 10.19 17.15 -8.34
C TRP A 830 8.87 17.08 -9.11
N ALA A 831 7.77 17.26 -8.40
CA ALA A 831 6.46 17.52 -8.96
C ALA A 831 5.93 18.83 -8.36
N THR A 832 5.28 19.66 -9.16
CA THR A 832 4.85 21.01 -8.76
C THR A 832 3.76 20.96 -7.70
N ASP A 833 2.78 20.11 -7.92
CA ASP A 833 1.72 19.76 -6.98
C ASP A 833 2.26 18.96 -5.78
N GLY A 834 3.28 18.11 -5.99
CA GLY A 834 4.01 17.40 -4.93
C GLY A 834 4.68 18.37 -3.94
N GLN A 835 5.53 19.29 -4.42
CA GLN A 835 6.22 20.30 -3.62
C GLN A 835 5.22 21.16 -2.82
N CYS A 836 4.21 21.72 -3.50
CA CYS A 836 3.18 22.53 -2.84
C CYS A 836 2.36 21.71 -1.83
N GLY A 837 2.00 20.48 -2.20
CA GLY A 837 1.27 19.53 -1.37
C GLY A 837 2.04 19.14 -0.11
N THR A 838 3.34 18.90 -0.21
CA THR A 838 4.21 18.59 0.94
C THR A 838 4.29 19.76 1.92
N ILE A 839 4.35 21.01 1.43
CA ILE A 839 4.30 22.20 2.30
C ILE A 839 2.95 22.27 3.05
N LEU A 840 1.84 22.06 2.35
CA LEU A 840 0.49 22.01 2.95
C LEU A 840 0.34 20.88 3.97
N ARG A 841 0.88 19.69 3.67
CA ARG A 841 0.91 18.56 4.61
C ARG A 841 1.80 18.84 5.81
N CYS A 842 2.93 19.54 5.67
CA CYS A 842 3.73 19.97 6.81
C CYS A 842 2.93 20.88 7.75
N TYR A 843 2.13 21.81 7.19
CA TYR A 843 1.22 22.60 8.01
C TYR A 843 0.14 21.74 8.68
N ARG A 844 -0.48 20.79 7.95
CA ARG A 844 -1.41 19.80 8.53
C ARG A 844 -0.81 19.09 9.74
N GLU A 845 0.43 18.64 9.62
CA GLU A 845 1.14 17.91 10.69
C GLU A 845 1.47 18.77 11.90
N HIS A 846 1.70 20.07 11.69
CA HIS A 846 1.77 21.06 12.77
C HIS A 846 0.42 21.26 13.45
N LEU A 847 -0.68 21.38 12.68
CA LEU A 847 -2.03 21.49 13.23
C LEU A 847 -2.42 20.27 14.07
N THR A 848 -1.92 19.07 13.75
CA THR A 848 -2.18 17.84 14.50
C THR A 848 -1.15 17.55 15.60
N ALA A 849 -0.17 18.44 15.81
CA ALA A 849 0.84 18.32 16.87
C ALA A 849 0.31 18.83 18.23
N PRO A 850 0.82 18.32 19.36
CA PRO A 850 0.43 18.84 20.68
C PRO A 850 0.95 20.26 20.93
N ASP A 851 2.08 20.62 20.32
CA ASP A 851 2.79 21.88 20.43
C ASP A 851 3.58 22.17 19.13
N ASP A 852 4.29 23.29 19.12
CA ASP A 852 5.05 23.82 17.98
C ASP A 852 6.46 23.24 17.83
N THR A 853 6.82 22.18 18.56
CA THR A 853 8.14 21.52 18.46
C THR A 853 8.38 20.97 17.05
N TYR A 854 7.36 20.38 16.44
CA TYR A 854 7.45 19.88 15.07
C TYR A 854 7.79 21.01 14.09
N LEU A 855 7.03 22.12 14.12
CA LEU A 855 7.27 23.23 13.21
C LEU A 855 8.64 23.86 13.45
N ARG A 856 9.01 24.14 14.72
CA ARG A 856 10.35 24.68 15.04
C ARG A 856 11.49 23.83 14.51
N ALA A 857 11.40 22.51 14.65
CA ALA A 857 12.45 21.59 14.21
C ALA A 857 12.61 21.54 12.68
N ASN A 858 11.53 21.78 11.93
CA ASN A 858 11.52 21.63 10.47
C ASN A 858 11.51 22.97 9.72
N TRP A 859 11.30 24.09 10.42
CA TRP A 859 11.00 25.39 9.81
C TRP A 859 12.06 25.87 8.81
N SER A 860 13.35 25.71 9.11
CA SER A 860 14.41 26.19 8.21
C SER A 860 14.36 25.52 6.83
N ARG A 861 14.15 24.19 6.81
CA ARG A 861 14.02 23.42 5.57
C ARG A 861 12.69 23.69 4.87
N LEU A 862 11.60 23.81 5.63
CA LEU A 862 10.28 24.10 5.10
C LEU A 862 10.21 25.49 4.47
N ARG A 863 10.81 26.50 5.11
CA ARG A 863 10.95 27.84 4.54
C ARG A 863 11.77 27.79 3.25
N ARG A 864 12.88 27.04 3.23
CA ARG A 864 13.71 26.90 2.03
C ARG A 864 12.94 26.22 0.89
N ALA A 865 12.10 25.22 1.20
CA ALA A 865 11.21 24.59 0.23
C ALA A 865 10.14 25.54 -0.34
N LEU A 866 9.63 26.45 0.50
CA LEU A 866 8.71 27.49 0.06
C LEU A 866 9.42 28.55 -0.80
N GLU A 867 10.60 29.03 -0.39
CA GLU A 867 11.42 29.95 -1.19
C GLU A 867 11.73 29.35 -2.56
N TRP A 868 12.06 28.05 -2.63
CA TRP A 868 12.34 27.36 -3.88
C TRP A 868 11.17 27.38 -4.87
N VAL A 869 9.94 27.11 -4.42
CA VAL A 869 8.76 27.22 -5.30
C VAL A 869 8.42 28.68 -5.62
N MET A 870 8.75 29.63 -4.74
CA MET A 870 8.63 31.08 -5.05
C MET A 870 9.62 31.53 -6.11
N ASP A 871 10.79 30.89 -6.23
CA ASP A 871 11.76 31.21 -7.28
C ASP A 871 11.28 30.78 -8.68
N HIS A 872 10.21 29.97 -8.77
CA HIS A 872 9.53 29.60 -10.00
C HIS A 872 8.38 30.55 -10.38
N ASP A 873 8.13 31.59 -9.58
CA ASP A 873 7.28 32.75 -9.91
C ASP A 873 8.18 33.90 -10.35
N ALA A 874 8.58 33.88 -11.63
CA ALA A 874 9.57 34.83 -12.17
C ALA A 874 8.99 36.25 -12.29
N GLY A 875 7.67 36.37 -12.40
CA GLY A 875 6.90 37.62 -12.48
C GLY A 875 6.49 38.24 -11.13
N PRO A 876 7.05 37.77 -10.00
CA PRO A 876 6.39 37.66 -8.67
C PRO A 876 4.91 38.04 -8.62
N ASN A 877 4.08 37.40 -9.45
CA ASN A 877 2.67 37.73 -9.62
C ASN A 877 1.73 36.70 -8.94
N GLY A 878 2.29 35.73 -8.23
CA GLY A 878 1.57 34.66 -7.56
C GLY A 878 1.17 33.50 -8.48
N THR A 879 1.85 33.35 -9.62
CA THR A 879 1.68 32.24 -10.58
C THR A 879 3.02 31.57 -10.87
N LEU A 880 3.01 30.33 -11.33
CA LEU A 880 4.24 29.60 -11.65
C LEU A 880 4.53 29.66 -13.15
N ASP A 881 5.80 29.87 -13.49
CA ASP A 881 6.30 29.97 -14.85
C ASP A 881 7.01 28.70 -15.30
N GLY A 882 6.99 28.45 -16.62
CA GLY A 882 7.75 27.37 -17.24
C GLY A 882 7.17 25.97 -17.02
N ALA A 883 8.05 24.99 -16.94
CA ALA A 883 7.71 23.56 -16.87
C ALA A 883 7.11 23.20 -15.50
N GLN A 884 5.92 22.62 -15.51
CA GLN A 884 5.17 22.23 -14.31
C GLN A 884 4.87 20.72 -14.34
N PRO A 885 5.83 19.85 -13.95
CA PRO A 885 5.59 18.41 -13.75
C PRO A 885 4.50 18.19 -12.69
N ASN A 886 3.61 17.23 -12.89
CA ASN A 886 2.43 17.05 -12.03
C ASN A 886 1.90 15.60 -11.99
N THR A 887 0.87 15.34 -11.17
CA THR A 887 0.28 13.99 -10.97
C THR A 887 -0.26 13.27 -12.22
N LEU A 888 -0.37 13.92 -13.38
CA LEU A 888 -0.72 13.26 -14.65
C LEU A 888 0.51 12.69 -15.37
N ASP A 889 1.61 12.47 -14.64
CA ASP A 889 2.86 11.86 -15.08
C ASP A 889 3.51 12.51 -16.30
N THR A 890 3.29 13.82 -16.44
CA THR A 890 3.79 14.63 -17.56
C THR A 890 4.02 16.08 -17.14
N VAL A 891 4.73 16.83 -17.99
CA VAL A 891 5.05 18.24 -17.77
C VAL A 891 4.04 19.09 -18.54
N TRP A 892 3.34 19.97 -17.83
CA TRP A 892 2.47 20.97 -18.46
C TRP A 892 3.15 22.33 -18.47
N TYR A 893 2.70 23.20 -19.38
CA TYR A 893 3.21 24.56 -19.58
C TYR A 893 2.08 25.57 -19.60
N GLY A 894 2.42 26.84 -19.39
CA GLY A 894 1.49 27.96 -19.40
C GLY A 894 0.86 28.21 -18.03
N GLU A 895 -0.25 28.93 -18.04
CA GLU A 895 -0.89 29.39 -16.81
C GLU A 895 -1.97 28.38 -16.40
N ILE A 896 -1.68 27.57 -15.38
CA ILE A 896 -2.50 26.40 -14.99
C ILE A 896 -3.23 26.72 -13.69
N ALA A 897 -4.56 26.80 -13.73
CA ALA A 897 -5.35 27.23 -12.58
C ALA A 897 -5.18 26.35 -11.33
N TRP A 898 -5.22 25.02 -11.47
CA TRP A 898 -5.14 24.15 -10.30
C TRP A 898 -3.77 24.16 -9.63
N ILE A 899 -2.69 24.20 -10.41
CA ILE A 899 -1.32 24.34 -9.92
C ILE A 899 -1.11 25.71 -9.26
N THR A 900 -1.59 26.79 -9.89
CA THR A 900 -1.57 28.13 -9.29
C THR A 900 -2.35 28.16 -7.97
N GLY A 901 -3.51 27.51 -7.91
CA GLY A 901 -4.30 27.38 -6.69
C GLY A 901 -3.57 26.64 -5.58
N MET A 902 -2.84 25.57 -5.91
CA MET A 902 -1.97 24.84 -4.99
C MET A 902 -0.83 25.70 -4.46
N TYR A 903 -0.17 26.47 -5.33
CA TYR A 903 0.88 27.41 -4.95
C TYR A 903 0.36 28.51 -4.00
N VAL A 904 -0.78 29.12 -4.33
CA VAL A 904 -1.45 30.11 -3.47
C VAL A 904 -1.80 29.52 -2.09
N ALA A 905 -2.28 28.28 -2.04
CA ALA A 905 -2.56 27.61 -0.77
C ALA A 905 -1.26 27.37 0.03
N ALA A 906 -0.18 26.93 -0.62
CA ALA A 906 1.12 26.72 0.02
C ALA A 906 1.70 28.02 0.58
N LEU A 907 1.58 29.15 -0.15
CA LEU A 907 1.96 30.47 0.33
C LEU A 907 1.16 30.89 1.59
N ARG A 908 -0.14 30.60 1.63
CA ARG A 908 -0.98 30.90 2.80
C ARG A 908 -0.58 30.07 4.02
N ALA A 909 -0.28 28.79 3.82
CA ALA A 909 0.30 27.95 4.88
C ALA A 909 1.66 28.49 5.33
N GLY A 910 2.49 28.91 4.38
CA GLY A 910 3.77 29.57 4.63
C GLY A 910 3.64 30.80 5.53
N ALA A 911 2.65 31.66 5.26
CA ALA A 911 2.37 32.84 6.07
C ALA A 911 1.96 32.50 7.52
N GLU A 912 1.04 31.54 7.71
CA GLU A 912 0.62 31.10 9.05
C GLU A 912 1.77 30.48 9.84
N MET A 913 2.60 29.65 9.18
CA MET A 913 3.77 29.06 9.83
C MET A 913 4.83 30.10 10.15
N ALA A 914 5.07 31.06 9.26
CA ALA A 914 6.03 32.14 9.46
C ALA A 914 5.63 33.02 10.65
N ASP A 915 4.35 33.36 10.81
CA ASP A 915 3.86 34.08 11.98
C ASP A 915 4.16 33.35 13.28
N GLU A 916 3.87 32.05 13.34
CA GLU A 916 4.12 31.25 14.54
C GLU A 916 5.62 31.13 14.86
N MET A 917 6.47 31.21 13.84
CA MET A 917 7.92 31.26 13.99
C MET A 917 8.46 32.69 14.20
N GLY A 918 7.59 33.71 14.29
CA GLY A 918 7.97 35.10 14.51
C GLY A 918 8.66 35.78 13.32
N GLN A 919 8.45 35.28 12.09
CA GLN A 919 9.05 35.77 10.85
C GLN A 919 8.07 36.62 10.02
N SER A 920 7.62 37.74 10.58
CA SER A 920 6.56 38.57 9.99
C SER A 920 6.87 39.08 8.58
N GLU A 921 8.12 39.46 8.28
CA GLU A 921 8.51 39.92 6.93
C GLU A 921 8.30 38.83 5.87
N PHE A 922 8.69 37.59 6.20
CA PHE A 922 8.48 36.46 5.30
C PHE A 922 6.99 36.11 5.19
N ALA A 923 6.25 36.21 6.29
CA ALA A 923 4.79 36.04 6.29
C ALA A 923 4.11 37.05 5.36
N ASP A 924 4.49 38.33 5.43
CA ASP A 924 3.96 39.40 4.59
C ASP A 924 4.28 39.19 3.11
N ARG A 925 5.51 38.75 2.78
CA ARG A 925 5.88 38.36 1.41
C ARG A 925 4.99 37.23 0.89
N CYS A 926 4.77 36.19 1.70
CA CYS A 926 3.90 35.06 1.32
C CYS A 926 2.45 35.52 1.10
N ARG A 927 1.91 36.37 1.99
CA ARG A 927 0.56 36.92 1.85
C ARG A 927 0.42 37.75 0.58
N ALA A 928 1.36 38.64 0.31
CA ALA A 928 1.31 39.51 -0.87
C ALA A 928 1.28 38.71 -2.18
N LEU A 929 2.14 37.69 -2.30
CA LEU A 929 2.12 36.78 -3.46
C LEU A 929 0.82 35.97 -3.53
N ALA A 930 0.34 35.44 -2.40
CA ALA A 930 -0.90 34.69 -2.36
C ALA A 930 -2.11 35.55 -2.80
N GLU A 931 -2.17 36.81 -2.36
CA GLU A 931 -3.21 37.77 -2.78
C GLU A 931 -3.13 38.07 -4.27
N SER A 932 -1.93 38.23 -4.82
CA SER A 932 -1.72 38.43 -6.25
C SER A 932 -2.18 37.23 -7.07
N GLY A 933 -1.75 36.02 -6.69
CA GLY A 933 -2.15 34.78 -7.38
C GLY A 933 -3.65 34.50 -7.29
N SER A 934 -4.28 34.83 -6.14
CA SER A 934 -5.73 34.71 -5.97
C SER A 934 -6.50 35.65 -6.90
N ARG A 935 -6.02 36.89 -7.05
CA ARG A 935 -6.58 37.86 -7.99
C ARG A 935 -6.41 37.33 -9.41
N TYR A 936 -5.23 36.85 -9.75
CA TYR A 936 -4.92 36.30 -11.08
C TYR A 936 -5.85 35.14 -11.45
N LEU A 937 -5.99 34.15 -10.54
CA LEU A 937 -6.95 33.06 -10.71
C LEU A 937 -8.36 33.58 -11.01
N SER A 938 -8.81 34.55 -10.23
CA SER A 938 -10.18 35.07 -10.29
C SER A 938 -10.48 35.92 -11.52
N THR A 939 -9.47 36.57 -12.11
CA THR A 939 -9.66 37.50 -13.24
C THR A 939 -9.18 36.94 -14.57
N GLU A 940 -8.09 36.17 -14.57
CA GLU A 940 -7.42 35.72 -15.79
C GLU A 940 -7.74 34.26 -16.13
N LEU A 941 -7.91 33.41 -15.12
CA LEU A 941 -8.10 31.97 -15.32
C LEU A 941 -9.54 31.49 -15.07
N TYR A 942 -10.42 32.35 -14.59
CA TYR A 942 -11.85 32.08 -14.45
C TYR A 942 -12.60 32.50 -15.72
N ASN A 943 -13.26 31.57 -16.40
CA ASN A 943 -13.93 31.83 -17.68
C ASN A 943 -15.37 32.36 -17.54
N GLY A 944 -15.85 32.57 -16.31
CA GLY A 944 -17.24 32.93 -16.01
C GLY A 944 -18.05 31.80 -15.36
N GLU A 945 -17.65 30.53 -15.57
CA GLU A 945 -18.27 29.34 -14.97
C GLU A 945 -17.28 28.53 -14.13
N TYR A 946 -16.07 28.28 -14.65
CA TYR A 946 -15.05 27.42 -14.06
C TYR A 946 -13.62 27.90 -14.42
N PHE A 947 -12.60 27.28 -13.83
CA PHE A 947 -11.20 27.69 -14.02
C PHE A 947 -10.50 26.86 -15.11
N ILE A 948 -9.69 27.53 -15.94
CA ILE A 948 -9.06 26.97 -17.14
C ILE A 948 -7.53 27.08 -17.10
N GLN A 949 -6.87 26.47 -18.09
CA GLN A 949 -5.47 26.69 -18.42
C GLN A 949 -5.33 27.62 -19.63
N LYS A 950 -4.50 28.66 -19.54
CA LYS A 950 -4.04 29.37 -20.73
C LYS A 950 -2.80 28.66 -21.27
N VAL A 951 -2.89 28.19 -22.52
CA VAL A 951 -1.80 27.45 -23.19
C VAL A 951 -0.63 28.37 -23.45
N ASP A 952 0.58 27.91 -23.15
CA ASP A 952 1.81 28.58 -23.54
C ASP A 952 2.00 28.44 -25.06
N PRO A 953 2.03 29.55 -25.83
CA PRO A 953 2.24 29.51 -27.27
C PRO A 953 3.55 28.84 -27.69
N ALA A 954 4.60 28.89 -26.85
CA ALA A 954 5.89 28.25 -27.13
C ALA A 954 5.85 26.71 -26.98
N HIS A 955 4.83 26.19 -26.29
CA HIS A 955 4.66 24.76 -26.00
C HIS A 955 3.24 24.28 -26.36
N ALA A 956 2.63 24.89 -27.39
CA ALA A 956 1.25 24.62 -27.78
C ALA A 956 1.01 23.17 -28.25
N ASP A 957 2.07 22.49 -28.70
CA ASP A 957 2.05 21.08 -29.13
C ASP A 957 2.22 20.10 -27.96
N VAL A 958 2.38 20.56 -26.71
CA VAL A 958 2.46 19.70 -25.51
C VAL A 958 1.07 19.49 -24.91
N ILE A 959 0.86 18.33 -24.27
CA ILE A 959 -0.38 18.00 -23.55
C ILE A 959 -0.79 19.11 -22.56
N ASN A 960 -2.08 19.44 -22.57
CA ASN A 960 -2.67 20.48 -21.74
C ASN A 960 -4.19 20.27 -21.56
N SER A 961 -4.78 20.93 -20.57
CA SER A 961 -6.24 20.97 -20.39
C SER A 961 -6.91 22.10 -21.16
N ASN A 962 -6.17 23.14 -21.57
CA ASN A 962 -6.69 24.37 -22.17
C ASN A 962 -7.99 24.88 -21.51
N ARG A 963 -9.09 24.96 -22.27
CA ARG A 963 -10.42 25.38 -21.83
C ARG A 963 -11.24 24.26 -21.18
N GLY A 964 -10.64 23.09 -20.97
CA GLY A 964 -11.29 21.93 -20.36
C GLY A 964 -11.68 22.18 -18.90
N CYS A 965 -12.84 21.67 -18.51
CA CYS A 965 -13.30 21.59 -17.14
C CYS A 965 -12.58 20.43 -16.45
N HIS A 966 -11.42 20.74 -15.87
CA HIS A 966 -10.55 19.77 -15.19
C HIS A 966 -10.99 19.57 -13.73
N ILE A 967 -10.98 18.31 -13.26
CA ILE A 967 -11.49 17.92 -11.93
C ILE A 967 -10.77 18.63 -10.78
N ASP A 968 -9.45 18.78 -10.86
CA ASP A 968 -8.64 19.39 -9.79
C ASP A 968 -8.55 20.91 -9.86
N GLN A 969 -9.32 21.58 -10.73
CA GLN A 969 -9.29 23.05 -10.92
C GLN A 969 -9.31 23.88 -9.61
N LEU A 970 -9.80 23.31 -8.50
CA LEU A 970 -9.86 23.92 -7.18
C LEU A 970 -9.18 23.11 -6.07
N PHE A 971 -8.20 22.26 -6.39
CA PHE A 971 -7.57 21.41 -5.38
C PHE A 971 -6.93 22.19 -4.23
N GLY A 972 -6.18 23.26 -4.54
CA GLY A 972 -5.61 24.16 -3.52
C GLY A 972 -6.67 24.82 -2.63
N GLN A 973 -7.83 25.19 -3.16
CA GLN A 973 -8.94 25.73 -2.37
C GLN A 973 -9.55 24.68 -1.43
N SER A 974 -9.70 23.43 -1.89
CA SER A 974 -10.18 22.32 -1.07
C SER A 974 -9.23 22.03 0.10
N LEU A 975 -7.92 21.99 -0.14
CA LEU A 975 -6.92 21.81 0.93
C LEU A 975 -6.88 23.02 1.88
N ALA A 976 -6.97 24.25 1.37
CA ALA A 976 -7.04 25.44 2.22
C ALA A 976 -8.21 25.37 3.21
N GLY A 977 -9.38 24.92 2.76
CA GLY A 977 -10.53 24.69 3.63
C GLY A 977 -10.28 23.64 4.72
N GLN A 978 -9.65 22.51 4.38
CA GLN A 978 -9.31 21.45 5.35
C GLN A 978 -8.24 21.84 6.38
N LEU A 979 -7.47 22.88 6.08
CA LEU A 979 -6.38 23.37 6.94
C LEU A 979 -6.74 24.67 7.67
N GLY A 980 -7.96 25.18 7.51
CA GLY A 980 -8.39 26.44 8.12
C GLY A 980 -7.64 27.67 7.59
N LEU A 981 -7.09 27.57 6.37
CA LEU A 981 -6.37 28.66 5.72
C LEU A 981 -7.33 29.67 5.09
N PRO A 982 -6.90 30.92 4.86
CA PRO A 982 -7.67 31.87 4.06
C PRO A 982 -8.07 31.27 2.69
N ARG A 983 -9.19 31.71 2.09
CA ARG A 983 -9.71 31.21 0.79
C ARG A 983 -8.90 31.59 -0.44
N VAL A 984 -8.43 30.62 -1.22
CA VAL A 984 -7.68 30.79 -2.49
C VAL A 984 -8.49 31.58 -3.52
N VAL A 985 -9.79 31.30 -3.66
CA VAL A 985 -10.69 32.01 -4.58
C VAL A 985 -11.99 32.45 -3.88
N PRO A 986 -12.70 33.45 -4.42
CA PRO A 986 -14.01 33.85 -3.94
C PRO A 986 -15.00 32.67 -3.86
N ALA A 987 -15.90 32.70 -2.88
CA ALA A 987 -16.85 31.61 -2.64
C ALA A 987 -17.80 31.38 -3.83
N GLU A 988 -18.26 32.47 -4.46
CA GLU A 988 -19.13 32.41 -5.63
C GLU A 988 -18.49 31.68 -6.82
N GLN A 989 -17.22 31.96 -7.12
CA GLN A 989 -16.48 31.30 -8.20
C GLN A 989 -16.20 29.84 -7.86
N ALA A 990 -15.86 29.53 -6.59
CA ALA A 990 -15.67 28.15 -6.14
C ALA A 990 -16.94 27.31 -6.30
N VAL A 991 -18.09 27.85 -5.87
CA VAL A 991 -19.39 27.18 -6.02
C VAL A 991 -19.73 26.97 -7.49
N SER A 992 -19.60 28.01 -8.33
CA SER A 992 -19.86 27.92 -9.77
C SER A 992 -18.99 26.85 -10.46
N ALA A 993 -17.71 26.78 -10.13
CA ALA A 993 -16.78 25.78 -10.67
C ALA A 993 -17.14 24.36 -10.23
N LEU A 994 -17.53 24.15 -8.96
CA LEU A 994 -17.98 22.84 -8.47
C LEU A 994 -19.31 22.41 -9.10
N GLU A 995 -20.25 23.34 -9.30
CA GLU A 995 -21.48 23.09 -10.06
C GLU A 995 -21.17 22.74 -11.52
N SER A 996 -20.17 23.39 -12.12
CA SER A 996 -19.67 23.07 -13.47
C SER A 996 -19.07 21.66 -13.53
N LEU A 997 -18.29 21.24 -12.54
CA LEU A 997 -17.80 19.85 -12.46
C LEU A 997 -18.94 18.85 -12.36
N TYR A 998 -19.93 19.11 -11.49
CA TYR A 998 -21.11 18.24 -11.40
C TYR A 998 -21.89 18.20 -12.72
N ARG A 999 -22.01 19.34 -13.41
CA ARG A 999 -22.71 19.44 -14.69
C ARG A 999 -21.96 18.75 -15.83
N TYR A 1000 -20.67 19.02 -16.00
CA TYR A 1000 -19.92 18.65 -17.20
C TYR A 1000 -19.11 17.35 -17.05
N ASN A 1001 -18.76 16.93 -15.83
CA ASN A 1001 -17.86 15.79 -15.62
C ASN A 1001 -18.57 14.56 -15.02
N PHE A 1002 -19.65 14.72 -14.26
CA PHE A 1002 -20.34 13.62 -13.59
C PHE A 1002 -21.40 12.95 -14.49
N THR A 1003 -21.24 11.66 -14.77
CA THR A 1003 -22.11 10.87 -15.67
C THR A 1003 -22.12 9.38 -15.29
N PRO A 1004 -23.21 8.63 -15.55
CA PRO A 1004 -23.22 7.17 -15.53
C PRO A 1004 -22.86 6.52 -16.87
N ASP A 1005 -22.75 7.32 -17.94
CA ASP A 1005 -22.49 6.85 -19.30
C ASP A 1005 -21.13 7.37 -19.79
N HIS A 1006 -20.08 6.74 -19.28
CA HIS A 1006 -18.69 7.07 -19.63
C HIS A 1006 -18.35 6.64 -21.05
N ALA A 1007 -18.92 5.53 -21.52
CA ALA A 1007 -18.71 4.99 -22.86
C ALA A 1007 -19.20 5.97 -23.93
N ALA A 1008 -20.44 6.48 -23.81
CA ALA A 1008 -20.97 7.44 -24.77
C ALA A 1008 -20.15 8.74 -24.83
N TYR A 1009 -19.63 9.21 -23.69
CA TYR A 1009 -18.73 10.37 -23.69
C TYR A 1009 -17.41 10.07 -24.42
N ARG A 1010 -16.78 8.92 -24.13
CA ARG A 1010 -15.51 8.50 -24.75
C ARG A 1010 -15.63 8.29 -26.25
N GLU A 1011 -16.73 7.71 -26.74
CA GLU A 1011 -16.98 7.53 -28.18
C GLU A 1011 -17.05 8.85 -28.94
N GLY A 1012 -17.60 9.88 -28.32
CA GLY A 1012 -17.66 11.21 -28.89
C GLY A 1012 -16.36 12.00 -28.73
N SER A 1013 -15.59 11.77 -27.67
CA SER A 1013 -14.41 12.54 -27.29
C SER A 1013 -13.31 12.54 -28.37
N ALA A 1014 -12.67 13.69 -28.56
CA ALA A 1014 -11.46 13.81 -29.39
C ALA A 1014 -10.22 13.19 -28.71
N ILE A 1015 -10.30 12.89 -27.41
CA ILE A 1015 -9.28 12.17 -26.65
C ILE A 1015 -9.56 10.68 -26.77
N ALA A 1016 -8.58 9.92 -27.28
CA ALA A 1016 -8.67 8.48 -27.41
C ALA A 1016 -8.24 7.74 -26.14
N GLY A 1017 -8.83 6.56 -25.89
CA GLY A 1017 -8.42 5.64 -24.83
C GLY A 1017 -8.86 6.01 -23.42
N GLY A 1018 -8.25 5.36 -22.43
CA GLY A 1018 -8.47 5.56 -20.99
C GLY A 1018 -8.85 4.25 -20.29
N ARG A 1019 -8.26 4.01 -19.10
CA ARG A 1019 -8.56 2.84 -18.27
C ARG A 1019 -9.95 2.90 -17.67
N TRP A 1020 -10.53 1.74 -17.35
CA TRP A 1020 -11.90 1.66 -16.82
C TRP A 1020 -11.91 1.50 -15.29
N PHE A 1021 -12.18 2.60 -14.59
CA PHE A 1021 -12.42 2.62 -13.15
C PHE A 1021 -13.87 3.00 -12.80
N ALA A 1022 -14.75 3.00 -13.79
CA ALA A 1022 -16.20 3.05 -13.68
C ALA A 1022 -16.77 2.34 -14.92
N MET A 1023 -17.55 1.27 -14.71
CA MET A 1023 -18.14 0.48 -15.82
C MET A 1023 -19.43 1.12 -16.32
N ASP A 1024 -20.02 0.55 -17.37
CA ASP A 1024 -21.32 0.97 -17.88
C ASP A 1024 -22.38 1.05 -16.77
N HIS A 1025 -23.10 2.16 -16.74
CA HIS A 1025 -24.14 2.48 -15.74
C HIS A 1025 -23.61 2.65 -14.31
N GLU A 1026 -22.30 2.74 -14.12
CA GLU A 1026 -21.70 3.21 -12.88
C GLU A 1026 -21.49 4.71 -12.95
N TYR A 1027 -21.99 5.43 -11.95
CA TYR A 1027 -21.76 6.86 -11.85
C TYR A 1027 -20.31 7.15 -11.49
N GLY A 1028 -19.71 8.11 -12.20
CA GLY A 1028 -18.39 8.62 -11.89
C GLY A 1028 -18.16 10.02 -12.44
N MET A 1029 -17.10 10.68 -11.99
CA MET A 1029 -16.65 11.97 -12.50
C MET A 1029 -15.43 11.81 -13.42
N LEU A 1030 -15.58 12.19 -14.69
CA LEU A 1030 -14.49 12.21 -15.66
C LEU A 1030 -13.44 13.26 -15.29
N MET A 1031 -12.17 12.93 -15.52
CA MET A 1031 -11.03 13.79 -15.16
C MET A 1031 -11.06 15.17 -15.83
N THR A 1032 -11.32 15.23 -17.14
CA THR A 1032 -11.44 16.51 -17.88
C THR A 1032 -12.48 16.40 -18.97
N THR A 1033 -13.34 17.42 -19.09
CA THR A 1033 -14.30 17.53 -20.21
C THR A 1033 -14.19 18.88 -20.93
N TRP A 1034 -14.63 18.96 -22.20
CA TRP A 1034 -14.50 20.19 -23.01
C TRP A 1034 -15.86 20.74 -23.48
N PRO A 1035 -16.70 21.26 -22.56
CA PRO A 1035 -18.03 21.79 -22.90
C PRO A 1035 -17.98 23.00 -23.85
N HIS A 1036 -16.81 23.63 -24.00
CA HIS A 1036 -16.56 24.77 -24.90
C HIS A 1036 -15.49 24.49 -25.97
N GLY A 1037 -15.22 23.22 -26.28
CA GLY A 1037 -14.23 22.79 -27.27
C GLY A 1037 -12.77 22.92 -26.82
N GLY A 1038 -11.84 22.34 -27.58
CA GLY A 1038 -10.40 22.30 -27.28
C GLY A 1038 -9.82 20.91 -26.98
N GLY A 1039 -10.67 19.88 -26.87
CA GLY A 1039 -10.22 18.50 -26.65
C GLY A 1039 -9.40 17.92 -27.81
N ASP A 1040 -9.58 18.47 -29.01
CA ASP A 1040 -8.87 18.10 -30.24
C ASP A 1040 -7.41 18.55 -30.28
N THR A 1041 -7.02 19.52 -29.44
CA THR A 1041 -5.63 19.99 -29.32
C THR A 1041 -5.03 19.67 -27.95
N ALA A 1042 -5.86 19.30 -26.97
CA ALA A 1042 -5.44 19.03 -25.58
C ALA A 1042 -4.42 17.89 -25.45
N ALA A 1043 -4.47 16.89 -26.33
CA ALA A 1043 -3.52 15.77 -26.28
C ALA A 1043 -2.09 16.14 -26.66
N GLY A 1044 -1.87 17.27 -27.33
CA GLY A 1044 -0.59 17.63 -27.95
C GLY A 1044 -0.39 17.02 -29.35
N ASN A 1045 0.71 17.37 -30.01
CA ASN A 1045 1.09 16.90 -31.34
C ASN A 1045 2.60 16.56 -31.42
N PRO A 1046 2.98 15.26 -31.46
CA PRO A 1046 2.09 14.09 -31.42
C PRO A 1046 1.35 13.97 -30.07
N ALA A 1047 0.21 13.29 -30.07
CA ALA A 1047 -0.60 13.08 -28.88
C ALA A 1047 0.21 12.35 -27.78
N SER A 1048 0.20 12.91 -26.57
CA SER A 1048 0.81 12.30 -25.39
C SER A 1048 0.02 11.08 -24.95
N TRP A 1049 0.73 10.02 -24.54
CA TRP A 1049 0.12 8.82 -23.97
C TRP A 1049 -0.72 9.13 -22.71
N ALA A 1050 -0.34 10.14 -21.93
CA ALA A 1050 -1.03 10.57 -20.72
C ALA A 1050 -2.39 11.24 -21.00
N ALA A 1051 -2.68 11.61 -22.26
CA ALA A 1051 -3.97 12.20 -22.62
C ALA A 1051 -5.15 11.27 -22.31
N MET A 1052 -4.91 9.95 -22.32
CA MET A 1052 -5.92 8.94 -21.98
C MET A 1052 -6.49 9.15 -20.56
N TYR A 1053 -5.71 9.73 -19.64
CA TYR A 1053 -6.16 10.01 -18.28
C TYR A 1053 -7.36 10.95 -18.24
N PHE A 1054 -7.52 11.87 -19.20
CA PHE A 1054 -8.66 12.79 -19.24
C PHE A 1054 -10.01 12.09 -19.35
N ASN A 1055 -10.04 10.88 -19.90
CA ASN A 1055 -11.24 10.05 -20.02
C ASN A 1055 -11.46 9.10 -18.81
N GLU A 1056 -10.55 9.06 -17.83
CA GLU A 1056 -10.65 8.16 -16.67
C GLU A 1056 -11.54 8.72 -15.55
N VAL A 1057 -11.76 7.91 -14.52
CA VAL A 1057 -12.44 8.30 -13.27
C VAL A 1057 -11.53 7.91 -12.11
N TRP A 1058 -10.96 8.88 -11.40
CA TRP A 1058 -10.04 8.60 -10.29
C TRP A 1058 -10.74 8.80 -8.94
N THR A 1059 -10.82 7.72 -8.17
CA THR A 1059 -11.63 7.67 -6.95
C THR A 1059 -11.09 8.63 -5.89
N GLY A 1060 -9.77 8.83 -5.81
CA GLY A 1060 -9.17 9.80 -4.88
C GLY A 1060 -9.56 11.26 -5.15
N GLN A 1061 -9.65 11.66 -6.43
CA GLN A 1061 -10.04 13.01 -6.82
C GLN A 1061 -11.55 13.23 -6.70
N GLU A 1062 -12.37 12.21 -6.97
CA GLU A 1062 -13.80 12.27 -6.68
C GLU A 1062 -14.08 12.56 -5.20
N TYR A 1063 -13.32 11.94 -4.28
CA TYR A 1063 -13.42 12.26 -2.87
C TYR A 1063 -12.93 13.68 -2.55
N GLN A 1064 -11.89 14.17 -3.23
CA GLN A 1064 -11.42 15.56 -3.07
C GLN A 1064 -12.51 16.56 -3.48
N VAL A 1065 -13.18 16.34 -4.62
CA VAL A 1065 -14.28 17.19 -5.10
C VAL A 1065 -15.48 17.08 -4.17
N ALA A 1066 -15.85 15.87 -3.75
CA ALA A 1066 -16.95 15.65 -2.81
C ALA A 1066 -16.71 16.38 -1.49
N ALA A 1067 -15.48 16.32 -0.95
CA ALA A 1067 -15.10 17.06 0.24
C ALA A 1067 -15.25 18.57 0.02
N HIS A 1068 -14.82 19.09 -1.12
CA HIS A 1068 -14.93 20.51 -1.43
C HIS A 1068 -16.39 20.96 -1.60
N MET A 1069 -17.23 20.18 -2.29
CA MET A 1069 -18.68 20.41 -2.39
C MET A 1069 -19.32 20.53 -1.00
N LEU A 1070 -19.01 19.62 -0.07
CA LEU A 1070 -19.50 19.69 1.30
C LEU A 1070 -18.99 20.93 2.04
N GLN A 1071 -17.72 21.32 1.86
CA GLN A 1071 -17.15 22.52 2.47
C GLN A 1071 -17.88 23.79 2.04
N GLU A 1072 -18.25 23.91 0.76
CA GLU A 1072 -18.96 25.08 0.20
C GLU A 1072 -20.48 25.02 0.40
N GLY A 1073 -21.02 23.92 0.92
CA GLY A 1073 -22.45 23.77 1.21
C GLY A 1073 -23.28 23.11 0.08
N LEU A 1074 -22.62 22.60 -0.96
CA LEU A 1074 -23.23 21.75 -2.00
C LEU A 1074 -23.42 20.32 -1.47
N VAL A 1075 -24.27 20.17 -0.44
CA VAL A 1075 -24.38 18.92 0.33
C VAL A 1075 -24.87 17.74 -0.51
N GLU A 1076 -25.92 17.92 -1.29
CA GLU A 1076 -26.49 16.84 -2.10
C GLU A 1076 -25.54 16.37 -3.22
N PRO A 1077 -24.90 17.26 -4.02
CA PRO A 1077 -23.86 16.86 -4.97
C PRO A 1077 -22.70 16.09 -4.31
N GLY A 1078 -22.17 16.59 -3.18
CA GLY A 1078 -21.07 15.93 -2.47
C GLY A 1078 -21.44 14.55 -1.95
N LEU A 1079 -22.65 14.38 -1.42
CA LEU A 1079 -23.18 13.08 -0.99
C LEU A 1079 -23.44 12.16 -2.18
N THR A 1080 -23.95 12.68 -3.30
CA THR A 1080 -24.20 11.91 -4.52
C THR A 1080 -22.91 11.33 -5.09
N LEU A 1081 -21.87 12.15 -5.20
CA LEU A 1081 -20.56 11.69 -5.68
C LEU A 1081 -19.96 10.63 -4.75
N THR A 1082 -20.01 10.86 -3.43
CA THR A 1082 -19.54 9.86 -2.45
C THR A 1082 -20.34 8.55 -2.53
N ARG A 1083 -21.65 8.65 -2.77
CA ARG A 1083 -22.55 7.50 -2.91
C ARG A 1083 -22.27 6.71 -4.19
N ALA A 1084 -21.95 7.38 -5.28
CA ALA A 1084 -21.53 6.75 -6.53
C ALA A 1084 -20.30 5.86 -6.32
N VAL A 1085 -19.27 6.36 -5.60
CA VAL A 1085 -18.11 5.55 -5.21
C VAL A 1085 -18.53 4.36 -4.33
N HIS A 1086 -19.40 4.57 -3.33
CA HIS A 1086 -19.89 3.50 -2.47
C HIS A 1086 -20.57 2.37 -3.26
N GLU A 1087 -21.37 2.70 -4.27
CA GLU A 1087 -22.08 1.72 -5.09
C GLU A 1087 -21.18 1.02 -6.11
N ARG A 1088 -20.16 1.71 -6.67
CA ARG A 1088 -19.12 1.09 -7.52
C ARG A 1088 -18.36 -0.02 -6.82
N TYR A 1089 -18.15 0.12 -5.52
CA TYR A 1089 -17.47 -0.84 -4.65
C TYR A 1089 -18.43 -1.67 -3.79
N ALA A 1090 -19.72 -1.77 -4.15
CA ALA A 1090 -20.65 -2.66 -3.45
C ALA A 1090 -20.18 -4.13 -3.56
N ALA A 1091 -20.40 -4.93 -2.51
CA ALA A 1091 -19.87 -6.28 -2.39
C ALA A 1091 -20.28 -7.26 -3.52
N GLY A 1092 -21.49 -7.08 -4.08
CA GLY A 1092 -21.96 -7.85 -5.23
C GLY A 1092 -21.22 -7.56 -6.53
N ARG A 1093 -20.50 -6.43 -6.60
CA ARG A 1093 -19.69 -6.03 -7.76
C ARG A 1093 -18.21 -6.27 -7.51
N ARG A 1094 -17.68 -5.80 -6.37
CA ARG A 1094 -16.24 -5.76 -6.06
C ARG A 1094 -15.98 -5.86 -4.56
N ASN A 1095 -14.70 -5.92 -4.16
CA ASN A 1095 -14.33 -5.82 -2.75
C ASN A 1095 -14.58 -4.38 -2.23
N PRO A 1096 -15.43 -4.18 -1.18
CA PRO A 1096 -15.73 -2.85 -0.66
C PRO A 1096 -14.55 -2.07 -0.07
N TYR A 1097 -13.46 -2.76 0.25
CA TYR A 1097 -12.29 -2.21 0.93
C TYR A 1097 -11.09 -2.01 0.00
N ASN A 1098 -11.23 -2.25 -1.30
CA ASN A 1098 -10.12 -2.23 -2.26
C ASN A 1098 -10.40 -1.25 -3.40
N GLU A 1099 -10.23 0.04 -3.14
CA GLU A 1099 -10.20 1.03 -4.21
C GLU A 1099 -9.00 0.85 -5.14
N ILE A 1100 -9.27 0.71 -6.44
CA ILE A 1100 -8.28 0.43 -7.48
C ILE A 1100 -8.08 1.69 -8.34
N GLU A 1101 -6.82 2.05 -8.57
CA GLU A 1101 -6.38 2.95 -9.66
C GLU A 1101 -5.19 2.28 -10.36
N CYS A 1102 -3.96 2.78 -10.16
CA CYS A 1102 -2.73 2.12 -10.61
C CYS A 1102 -2.27 1.07 -9.58
N GLY A 1103 -3.15 0.16 -9.16
CA GLY A 1103 -2.89 -0.83 -8.12
C GLY A 1103 -4.07 -1.07 -7.15
N ASP A 1104 -3.99 -2.16 -6.38
CA ASP A 1104 -4.88 -2.46 -5.26
C ASP A 1104 -4.60 -1.54 -4.06
N HIS A 1105 -5.63 -1.27 -3.25
CA HIS A 1105 -5.59 -0.43 -2.05
C HIS A 1105 -4.88 0.90 -2.30
N TYR A 1106 -5.29 1.59 -3.37
CA TYR A 1106 -4.57 2.74 -3.87
C TYR A 1106 -4.66 3.93 -2.88
N ALA A 1107 -3.51 4.48 -2.50
CA ALA A 1107 -3.37 5.43 -1.39
C ALA A 1107 -4.18 6.71 -1.59
N ARG A 1108 -4.42 7.13 -2.84
CA ARG A 1108 -5.23 8.31 -3.17
C ARG A 1108 -6.66 8.23 -2.62
N ALA A 1109 -7.24 7.03 -2.54
CA ALA A 1109 -8.60 6.81 -2.02
C ALA A 1109 -8.75 7.18 -0.52
N MET A 1110 -7.64 7.30 0.22
CA MET A 1110 -7.65 7.80 1.59
C MET A 1110 -8.09 9.28 1.70
N ALA A 1111 -8.30 9.99 0.58
CA ALA A 1111 -8.99 11.27 0.50
C ALA A 1111 -10.43 11.25 1.04
N SER A 1112 -11.06 10.06 1.06
CA SER A 1112 -12.39 9.84 1.61
C SER A 1112 -12.58 10.39 3.04
N HIS A 1113 -11.53 10.39 3.86
CA HIS A 1113 -11.58 10.97 5.20
C HIS A 1113 -11.78 12.49 5.17
N GLY A 1114 -11.28 13.19 4.14
CA GLY A 1114 -11.53 14.62 3.92
C GLY A 1114 -13.02 14.92 3.72
N VAL A 1115 -13.77 14.01 3.08
CA VAL A 1115 -15.24 14.11 2.93
C VAL A 1115 -15.92 14.06 4.29
N TYR A 1116 -15.48 13.14 5.16
CA TYR A 1116 -15.97 13.04 6.54
C TYR A 1116 -15.70 14.32 7.33
N LEU A 1117 -14.49 14.88 7.26
CA LEU A 1117 -14.15 16.13 7.95
C LEU A 1117 -15.00 17.30 7.45
N ALA A 1118 -15.22 17.39 6.12
CA ALA A 1118 -16.05 18.41 5.51
C ALA A 1118 -17.52 18.29 5.95
N ALA A 1119 -18.07 17.07 6.03
CA ALA A 1119 -19.41 16.82 6.56
C ALA A 1119 -19.57 17.29 8.01
N CYS A 1120 -18.51 17.14 8.83
CA CYS A 1120 -18.47 17.61 10.21
C CYS A 1120 -18.23 19.13 10.32
N GLY A 1121 -17.70 19.76 9.27
CA GLY A 1121 -17.14 21.11 9.33
C GLY A 1121 -16.06 21.22 10.40
N PHE A 1122 -15.19 20.21 10.48
CA PHE A 1122 -14.19 20.07 11.54
C PHE A 1122 -12.97 20.96 11.29
N GLU A 1123 -12.51 21.67 12.33
CA GLU A 1123 -11.27 22.42 12.35
C GLU A 1123 -10.48 22.12 13.63
N TYR A 1124 -9.15 22.15 13.54
CA TYR A 1124 -8.28 21.84 14.66
C TYR A 1124 -6.92 22.53 14.52
N HIS A 1125 -6.43 23.09 15.62
CA HIS A 1125 -5.06 23.60 15.75
C HIS A 1125 -4.54 23.22 17.13
N GLY A 1126 -3.80 22.11 17.19
CA GLY A 1126 -3.30 21.52 18.42
C GLY A 1126 -2.41 22.48 19.22
N PRO A 1127 -1.37 23.09 18.63
CA PRO A 1127 -0.51 24.04 19.35
C PRO A 1127 -1.27 25.25 19.94
N ARG A 1128 -2.32 25.75 19.26
CA ARG A 1128 -3.18 26.83 19.78
C ARG A 1128 -4.32 26.34 20.69
N GLY A 1129 -4.48 25.03 20.90
CA GLY A 1129 -5.59 24.45 21.65
C GLY A 1129 -6.96 24.80 21.05
N HIS A 1130 -7.06 24.89 19.73
CA HIS A 1130 -8.29 25.26 19.03
C HIS A 1130 -8.98 24.03 18.46
N ILE A 1131 -10.31 23.98 18.58
CA ILE A 1131 -11.15 22.96 17.97
C ILE A 1131 -12.49 23.56 17.54
N GLY A 1132 -13.06 23.11 16.43
CA GLY A 1132 -14.38 23.60 16.04
C GLY A 1132 -15.13 22.73 15.06
N PHE A 1133 -16.43 23.03 14.96
CA PHE A 1133 -17.42 22.23 14.24
C PHE A 1133 -18.46 23.13 13.56
N ALA A 1134 -18.72 22.84 12.28
CA ALA A 1134 -19.79 23.43 11.48
C ALA A 1134 -20.54 22.36 10.67
N PRO A 1135 -21.29 21.45 11.32
CA PRO A 1135 -21.86 20.29 10.65
C PRO A 1135 -22.73 20.66 9.45
N ARG A 1136 -22.53 19.97 8.33
CA ARG A 1136 -23.25 20.17 7.07
C ARG A 1136 -24.46 19.26 6.92
N ILE A 1137 -24.44 18.11 7.62
CA ILE A 1137 -25.50 17.10 7.59
C ILE A 1137 -26.17 17.08 8.96
N SER A 1138 -27.50 17.20 8.98
CA SER A 1138 -28.32 17.20 10.20
C SER A 1138 -27.82 18.17 11.31
N PRO A 1139 -27.53 19.45 11.00
CA PRO A 1139 -26.91 20.38 11.96
C PRO A 1139 -27.74 20.61 13.23
N ASP A 1140 -29.05 20.38 13.22
CA ASP A 1140 -29.87 20.57 14.42
C ASP A 1140 -29.64 19.50 15.49
N ARG A 1141 -29.28 18.28 15.08
CA ARG A 1141 -28.98 17.15 15.97
C ARG A 1141 -27.84 16.35 15.35
N PHE A 1142 -26.62 16.66 15.76
CA PHE A 1142 -25.42 16.11 15.16
C PHE A 1142 -24.51 15.47 16.19
N ALA A 1143 -23.94 14.32 15.85
CA ALA A 1143 -22.83 13.72 16.56
C ALA A 1143 -21.86 13.06 15.58
N ALA A 1144 -20.56 13.22 15.82
CA ALA A 1144 -19.51 12.60 15.02
C ALA A 1144 -18.20 12.45 15.80
N ALA A 1145 -17.45 11.39 15.51
CA ALA A 1145 -16.13 11.17 16.07
C ALA A 1145 -15.16 12.30 15.67
N PHE A 1146 -14.22 12.64 16.53
CA PHE A 1146 -13.11 13.52 16.17
C PHE A 1146 -11.79 12.95 16.69
N THR A 1147 -10.71 13.25 15.98
CA THR A 1147 -9.33 13.01 16.43
C THR A 1147 -8.64 14.34 16.67
N ALA A 1148 -7.78 14.39 17.69
CA ALA A 1148 -6.97 15.53 18.07
C ALA A 1148 -5.50 15.08 18.21
N ALA A 1149 -4.62 15.96 18.70
CA ALA A 1149 -3.19 15.67 18.80
C ALA A 1149 -2.84 14.52 19.76
N GLU A 1150 -3.59 14.41 20.87
CA GLU A 1150 -3.28 13.49 21.98
C GLU A 1150 -4.51 12.68 22.46
N GLY A 1151 -5.61 12.73 21.73
CA GLY A 1151 -6.83 12.03 22.09
C GLY A 1151 -7.88 12.06 20.99
N TRP A 1152 -8.90 11.23 21.15
CA TRP A 1152 -10.07 11.22 20.28
C TRP A 1152 -11.35 11.08 21.10
N GLY A 1153 -12.46 11.45 20.50
CA GLY A 1153 -13.71 11.58 21.22
C GLY A 1153 -14.91 11.73 20.32
N LEU A 1154 -16.01 12.18 20.92
CA LEU A 1154 -17.27 12.41 20.25
C LEU A 1154 -17.72 13.85 20.45
N TYR A 1155 -17.92 14.56 19.35
CA TYR A 1155 -18.64 15.83 19.36
C TYR A 1155 -20.14 15.56 19.30
N ARG A 1156 -20.92 16.33 20.06
CA ARG A 1156 -22.39 16.34 19.97
C ARG A 1156 -22.89 17.78 19.96
N GLN A 1157 -23.91 18.06 19.17
CA GLN A 1157 -24.66 19.31 19.27
C GLN A 1157 -26.17 19.12 19.10
N GLU A 1158 -26.91 19.94 19.83
CA GLU A 1158 -28.34 20.14 19.65
C GLU A 1158 -28.63 21.63 19.48
N ARG A 1159 -29.44 21.98 18.46
CA ARG A 1159 -29.88 23.35 18.17
C ARG A 1159 -31.40 23.43 18.21
N HIS A 1160 -31.94 24.37 18.98
CA HIS A 1160 -33.37 24.64 18.99
C HIS A 1160 -33.68 26.07 19.42
N GLY A 1161 -34.49 26.82 18.65
CA GLY A 1161 -35.03 28.12 19.08
C GLY A 1161 -34.00 29.19 19.46
N GLY A 1162 -32.78 29.16 18.88
CA GLY A 1162 -31.68 30.06 19.23
C GLY A 1162 -30.78 29.56 20.36
N HIS A 1163 -31.09 28.40 20.95
CA HIS A 1163 -30.21 27.69 21.86
C HIS A 1163 -29.34 26.69 21.09
N LEU A 1164 -28.04 26.65 21.40
CA LEU A 1164 -27.09 25.63 20.94
C LEU A 1164 -26.39 25.04 22.16
N ALA A 1165 -26.47 23.72 22.31
CA ALA A 1165 -25.71 22.97 23.31
C ALA A 1165 -24.74 22.03 22.58
N ALA A 1166 -23.45 22.31 22.70
CA ALA A 1166 -22.38 21.51 22.13
C ALA A 1166 -21.57 20.80 23.24
N THR A 1167 -21.13 19.56 23.00
CA THR A 1167 -20.35 18.77 23.95
C THR A 1167 -19.17 18.10 23.25
N LEU A 1168 -17.97 18.21 23.83
CA LEU A 1168 -16.76 17.47 23.46
C LEU A 1168 -16.50 16.40 24.53
N ASP A 1169 -16.79 15.14 24.20
CA ASP A 1169 -16.61 13.97 25.06
C ASP A 1169 -15.30 13.25 24.68
N VAL A 1170 -14.29 13.25 25.54
CA VAL A 1170 -13.00 12.60 25.27
C VAL A 1170 -13.05 11.15 25.72
N ARG A 1171 -12.78 10.23 24.79
CA ARG A 1171 -12.94 8.79 25.01
C ARG A 1171 -11.61 8.04 25.07
N TYR A 1172 -10.57 8.63 24.52
CA TYR A 1172 -9.19 8.15 24.58
C TYR A 1172 -8.24 9.34 24.69
N GLY A 1173 -7.18 9.18 25.48
CA GLY A 1173 -6.15 10.20 25.66
C GLY A 1173 -6.68 11.48 26.32
N ARG A 1174 -6.27 12.64 25.80
CA ARG A 1174 -6.64 13.96 26.31
C ARG A 1174 -6.85 14.98 25.19
N LEU A 1175 -7.61 16.04 25.48
CA LEU A 1175 -7.81 17.17 24.58
C LEU A 1175 -7.49 18.48 25.30
N ARG A 1176 -6.56 19.25 24.73
CA ARG A 1176 -6.22 20.60 25.18
C ARG A 1176 -7.11 21.62 24.45
N VAL A 1177 -7.81 22.46 25.20
CA VAL A 1177 -8.78 23.44 24.66
C VAL A 1177 -8.54 24.82 25.26
N ALA A 1178 -8.15 25.77 24.42
CA ALA A 1178 -8.11 27.19 24.68
C ALA A 1178 -9.24 27.94 23.96
N SER A 1179 -9.70 27.44 22.81
CA SER A 1179 -10.83 28.02 22.09
C SER A 1179 -11.70 26.98 21.39
N VAL A 1180 -13.00 27.29 21.26
CA VAL A 1180 -13.99 26.45 20.57
C VAL A 1180 -14.75 27.29 19.56
N ALA A 1181 -14.83 26.83 18.32
CA ALA A 1181 -15.63 27.48 17.29
C ALA A 1181 -16.81 26.62 16.82
N LEU A 1182 -18.00 27.22 16.76
CA LEU A 1182 -19.26 26.53 16.47
C LEU A 1182 -20.04 27.29 15.41
N ALA A 1183 -20.72 26.61 14.50
CA ALA A 1183 -21.72 27.27 13.66
C ALA A 1183 -22.97 27.61 14.49
N SER A 1184 -23.48 28.83 14.36
CA SER A 1184 -24.69 29.32 15.04
C SER A 1184 -25.54 30.12 14.06
N ALA A 1185 -26.83 29.83 14.01
CA ALA A 1185 -27.77 30.54 13.13
C ALA A 1185 -28.12 31.96 13.62
N ARG A 1186 -27.85 32.27 14.89
CA ARG A 1186 -28.15 33.56 15.52
C ARG A 1186 -26.96 34.08 16.29
N ARG A 1187 -26.90 35.40 16.42
CA ARG A 1187 -25.94 36.05 17.29
C ARG A 1187 -26.20 35.64 18.75
N PRO A 1188 -25.19 35.16 19.49
CA PRO A 1188 -25.33 34.83 20.90
C PRO A 1188 -25.70 36.04 21.77
N ARG A 1189 -26.54 35.84 22.78
CA ARG A 1189 -26.70 36.74 23.94
C ARG A 1189 -25.75 36.37 25.07
N ASN A 1190 -25.53 35.07 25.28
CA ASN A 1190 -24.69 34.54 26.36
C ASN A 1190 -24.04 33.22 25.90
N VAL A 1191 -22.80 33.00 26.34
CA VAL A 1191 -22.03 31.76 26.18
C VAL A 1191 -21.59 31.27 27.55
N THR A 1192 -21.84 30.00 27.86
CA THR A 1192 -21.37 29.34 29.07
C THR A 1192 -20.58 28.09 28.72
N VAL A 1193 -19.43 27.89 29.36
CA VAL A 1193 -18.59 26.70 29.19
C VAL A 1193 -18.48 25.95 30.52
N ARG A 1194 -18.64 24.63 30.50
CA ARG A 1194 -18.52 23.76 31.70
C ARG A 1194 -17.66 22.55 31.40
N LEU A 1195 -16.77 22.19 32.32
CA LEU A 1195 -16.07 20.90 32.33
C LEU A 1195 -16.66 20.06 33.47
N GLY A 1196 -17.38 18.98 33.11
CA GLY A 1196 -18.26 18.30 34.06
C GLY A 1196 -19.27 19.27 34.68
N ASN A 1197 -19.30 19.37 36.01
CA ASN A 1197 -20.21 20.27 36.72
C ASN A 1197 -19.64 21.69 36.96
N ARG A 1198 -18.35 21.93 36.62
CA ARG A 1198 -17.65 23.18 36.93
C ARG A 1198 -17.70 24.16 35.76
N THR A 1199 -18.18 25.37 35.99
CA THR A 1199 -18.14 26.46 35.00
C THR A 1199 -16.70 26.93 34.78
N ARG A 1200 -16.32 27.12 33.52
CA ARG A 1200 -15.00 27.64 33.11
C ARG A 1200 -15.17 29.09 32.62
N PRO A 1201 -14.34 30.05 33.08
CA PRO A 1201 -14.47 31.43 32.66
C PRO A 1201 -14.17 31.59 31.16
N VAL A 1202 -15.04 32.31 30.46
CA VAL A 1202 -14.85 32.72 29.05
C VAL A 1202 -14.18 34.09 29.07
N ARG A 1203 -13.05 34.23 28.35
CA ARG A 1203 -12.35 35.52 28.21
C ARG A 1203 -13.12 36.45 27.31
N ASP A 1204 -13.49 35.95 26.13
CA ASP A 1204 -14.24 36.66 25.12
C ASP A 1204 -14.92 35.66 24.16
N TRP A 1205 -15.89 36.14 23.38
CA TRP A 1205 -16.43 35.43 22.24
C TRP A 1205 -16.80 36.40 21.12
N SER A 1206 -16.61 35.97 19.87
CA SER A 1206 -16.98 36.75 18.67
C SER A 1206 -18.00 35.99 17.82
N TYR A 1207 -18.78 36.74 17.04
CA TYR A 1207 -19.73 36.18 16.09
C TYR A 1207 -19.56 36.85 14.72
N ARG A 1208 -19.17 36.07 13.72
CA ARG A 1208 -18.94 36.53 12.34
C ARG A 1208 -19.38 35.44 11.37
N ASP A 1209 -20.10 35.81 10.32
CA ASP A 1209 -20.48 34.91 9.22
C ASP A 1209 -21.14 33.58 9.67
N GLY A 1210 -22.02 33.66 10.68
CA GLY A 1210 -22.70 32.48 11.22
C GLY A 1210 -21.83 31.56 12.07
N ARG A 1211 -20.63 32.01 12.47
CA ARG A 1211 -19.68 31.28 13.31
C ARG A 1211 -19.47 32.03 14.62
N ILE A 1212 -19.56 31.31 15.74
CA ILE A 1212 -19.15 31.80 17.06
C ILE A 1212 -17.77 31.24 17.39
N LEU A 1213 -16.83 32.09 17.78
CA LEU A 1213 -15.55 31.70 18.36
C LEU A 1213 -15.55 32.03 19.84
N VAL A 1214 -15.39 31.03 20.69
CA VAL A 1214 -15.36 31.17 22.16
C VAL A 1214 -13.93 30.98 22.62
N THR A 1215 -13.37 31.95 23.35
CA THR A 1215 -12.02 31.84 23.92
C THR A 1215 -12.07 31.76 25.44
N LEU A 1216 -11.41 30.76 26.01
CA LEU A 1216 -11.38 30.55 27.47
C LEU A 1216 -10.37 31.49 28.14
N ALA A 1217 -10.64 31.86 29.40
CA ALA A 1217 -9.72 32.69 30.19
C ALA A 1217 -8.41 31.97 30.55
N ALA A 1218 -8.48 30.65 30.66
CA ALA A 1218 -7.34 29.76 30.77
C ALA A 1218 -7.64 28.50 29.96
N GLU A 1219 -6.60 27.92 29.42
CA GLU A 1219 -6.67 26.63 28.76
C GLU A 1219 -7.19 25.54 29.70
N VAL A 1220 -7.93 24.58 29.14
CA VAL A 1220 -8.49 23.44 29.84
C VAL A 1220 -8.04 22.15 29.17
N VAL A 1221 -7.63 21.17 29.97
CA VAL A 1221 -7.41 19.80 29.52
C VAL A 1221 -8.63 18.96 29.87
N VAL A 1222 -9.20 18.29 28.86
CA VAL A 1222 -10.32 17.35 28.98
C VAL A 1222 -9.76 15.94 28.90
N GLY A 1223 -9.88 15.17 29.99
CA GLY A 1223 -9.37 13.79 30.05
C GLY A 1223 -10.39 12.74 29.60
N ARG A 1224 -9.93 11.49 29.48
CA ARG A 1224 -10.79 10.32 29.22
C ARG A 1224 -11.98 10.26 30.18
N GLY A 1225 -13.18 10.19 29.63
CA GLY A 1225 -14.45 10.12 30.37
C GLY A 1225 -14.98 11.48 30.85
N GLU A 1226 -14.27 12.58 30.59
CA GLU A 1226 -14.74 13.93 30.86
C GLU A 1226 -15.37 14.56 29.61
N ALA A 1227 -16.20 15.59 29.85
CA ALA A 1227 -16.86 16.32 28.78
C ALA A 1227 -16.80 17.85 29.00
N LEU A 1228 -16.39 18.57 27.96
CA LEU A 1228 -16.49 20.02 27.88
C LEU A 1228 -17.79 20.39 27.17
N ARG A 1229 -18.70 21.07 27.86
CA ARG A 1229 -20.00 21.50 27.33
C ARG A 1229 -20.00 23.01 27.10
N VAL A 1230 -20.33 23.42 25.89
CA VAL A 1230 -20.51 24.83 25.49
C VAL A 1230 -21.99 25.06 25.24
N THR A 1231 -22.57 26.04 25.92
CA THR A 1231 -23.97 26.43 25.77
C THR A 1231 -24.04 27.86 25.27
N VAL A 1232 -24.69 28.06 24.14
CA VAL A 1232 -24.90 29.35 23.48
C VAL A 1232 -26.39 29.65 23.50
N ASN A 1233 -26.79 30.78 24.06
CA ASN A 1233 -28.18 31.24 24.11
C ASN A 1233 -28.32 32.50 23.25
N GLY A 1234 -29.17 32.47 22.22
CA GLY A 1234 -29.48 33.58 21.31
C GLY A 1234 -30.66 34.45 21.71
#